data_AF-A0ABC8BBJ2-F1
#
_entry.id   AF-A0ABC8BBJ2-F1
#
_cell.length_a   1.000
_cell.length_b   1.000
_cell.length_c   1.000
_cell.angle_alpha   90.00
_cell.angle_beta   90.00
_cell.angle_gamma   90.00
#
_symmetry.space_group_name_H-M   'P 1'
#
loop_
_entity.id
_entity.type
_entity.pdbx_description
1 polymer ?
#
loop_
_entity_poly.entity_id
_entity_poly.type
_entity_poly.pdbx_seq_one_letter_code
_entity_poly.pdbx_strand_id
1 'polypeptide(L)'
;MSNDVSGGMPFAPQPLPPSEQEAVEQLQLALDSGAVVGTWVWDIIADQLTGDERFARTFGLCPKLCAKGLPLELVIASIHPDDSARVDKSIEDALQNSETYRCEYRVLHEDGLYRWVEASGKIERDSRGKPVRSPGVLLDIDSRRMAEDERDRLNELLRIFTAAVPGVVYAKDLEGRMLVANRGTAELIGKPPEFFIGKTDLEFLDDQQQARVLMETDRRIMQNNVSEQIEEQVNLPDGSAATWLSTKAPLLDENGEVIGLIGSSVDVTARKKAEEAVRELNQTLEQRIEQAVFEREQIEDALRHSQKMDAVGQLTGGIAHDFNNLLAGISGSLELITKRLAQGRVGDVDRYVSVAQGAVRRAASLTHRLLAFSRRQNLSPRVTNVNVLIQDMEELIARTVGPEIDIKVVAHDDLWPALIDHAQLESSLLNLCLNARDAMPSGGRIVIETANASIEECTDPDHGIPAGEHLSIRVTDTGMGMSPDTVAKAFEPFFTTKPIGAGTGLGLSMVYGFVRQSGGQIRVESVEGHGTSVVMHLPRHIAENAPRAAEPEITEEPAQHTGETVLIVDDEPSVRMLVAEVITGLGYNCLEAGDAQSGLQILQSDTRIDLLISDIGLPGGMNGREMADAAGDCRPGLPTLFITGYAKTSVLDDCHLRPCTQVLTKPFGLDALAGRVTGLIGADAATRCY
;
A
#
# COMPACT_ATOMS: atom_id res chain seq x y z
N MET A 1 16.22 -47.82 -138.03
CA MET A 1 15.82 -46.54 -138.63
C MET A 1 14.81 -45.88 -137.70
N SER A 2 15.16 -44.67 -137.24
CA SER A 2 14.30 -43.56 -136.78
C SER A 2 13.62 -43.56 -135.39
N ASN A 3 14.19 -42.71 -134.53
CA ASN A 3 13.66 -41.65 -133.62
C ASN A 3 12.71 -41.92 -132.43
N ASP A 4 13.24 -41.61 -131.24
CA ASP A 4 12.83 -40.64 -130.19
C ASP A 4 11.35 -40.32 -129.89
N VAL A 5 10.95 -40.35 -128.61
CA VAL A 5 10.88 -39.19 -127.67
C VAL A 5 10.64 -39.68 -126.22
N SER A 6 11.32 -39.05 -125.28
CA SER A 6 11.38 -39.23 -123.82
C SER A 6 10.33 -38.40 -123.03
N GLY A 7 9.97 -38.85 -121.82
CA GLY A 7 9.18 -38.08 -120.83
C GLY A 7 9.58 -38.47 -119.39
N GLY A 8 10.01 -37.48 -118.59
CA GLY A 8 10.78 -37.65 -117.35
C GLY A 8 10.01 -37.80 -116.02
N MET A 9 10.78 -38.11 -114.97
CA MET A 9 10.37 -38.20 -113.55
C MET A 9 10.64 -36.89 -112.79
N PRO A 10 9.93 -36.61 -111.66
CA PRO A 10 10.02 -35.34 -110.93
C PRO A 10 11.22 -35.24 -109.96
N PHE A 11 11.80 -34.04 -109.86
CA PHE A 11 12.92 -33.66 -108.98
C PHE A 11 12.49 -33.51 -107.51
N ALA A 12 13.34 -34.00 -106.59
CA ALA A 12 13.27 -33.72 -105.16
C ALA A 12 13.83 -32.30 -104.84
N PRO A 13 13.30 -31.58 -103.83
CA PRO A 13 13.75 -30.22 -103.50
C PRO A 13 15.15 -30.19 -102.85
N GLN A 14 15.95 -29.16 -103.20
CA GLN A 14 17.29 -28.89 -102.66
C GLN A 14 17.25 -28.40 -101.20
N PRO A 15 18.28 -28.71 -100.37
CA PRO A 15 18.40 -28.21 -99.00
C PRO A 15 18.78 -26.70 -98.95
N LEU A 16 18.23 -26.00 -97.95
CA LEU A 16 18.43 -24.56 -97.66
C LEU A 16 19.86 -24.25 -97.16
N PRO A 17 20.39 -23.02 -97.35
CA PRO A 17 21.72 -22.60 -96.89
C PRO A 17 21.86 -22.53 -95.34
N PRO A 18 23.09 -22.65 -94.78
CA PRO A 18 23.31 -22.83 -93.34
C PRO A 18 22.78 -21.71 -92.43
N SER A 19 22.84 -20.45 -92.88
CA SER A 19 22.35 -19.29 -92.11
C SER A 19 20.82 -19.24 -91.98
N GLU A 20 20.10 -19.84 -92.93
CA GLU A 20 18.64 -19.97 -92.86
C GLU A 20 18.23 -21.15 -91.97
N GLN A 21 19.06 -22.20 -91.90
CA GLN A 21 18.82 -23.33 -90.99
C GLN A 21 18.97 -22.93 -89.51
N GLU A 22 20.00 -22.16 -89.16
CA GLU A 22 20.19 -21.66 -87.78
C GLU A 22 19.04 -20.72 -87.34
N ALA A 23 18.56 -19.86 -88.24
CA ALA A 23 17.43 -18.96 -87.96
C ALA A 23 16.11 -19.73 -87.77
N VAL A 24 15.89 -20.80 -88.55
CA VAL A 24 14.74 -21.70 -88.40
C VAL A 24 14.82 -22.48 -87.09
N GLU A 25 16.01 -22.96 -86.70
CA GLU A 25 16.23 -23.70 -85.46
C GLU A 25 16.02 -22.81 -84.21
N GLN A 26 16.50 -21.56 -84.24
CA GLN A 26 16.26 -20.58 -83.17
C GLN A 26 14.78 -20.22 -83.02
N LEU A 27 14.06 -20.05 -84.14
CA LEU A 27 12.62 -19.80 -84.13
C LEU A 27 11.85 -21.02 -83.58
N GLN A 28 12.24 -22.24 -83.97
CA GLN A 28 11.65 -23.46 -83.43
C GLN A 28 11.89 -23.62 -81.92
N LEU A 29 13.09 -23.30 -81.42
CA LEU A 29 13.38 -23.33 -79.99
C LEU A 29 12.56 -22.31 -79.19
N ALA A 30 12.37 -21.10 -79.73
CA ALA A 30 11.54 -20.06 -79.13
C ALA A 30 10.05 -20.41 -79.14
N LEU A 31 9.61 -21.16 -80.15
CA LEU A 31 8.28 -21.75 -80.21
C LEU A 31 8.16 -22.87 -79.16
N ASP A 32 9.10 -23.80 -79.08
CA ASP A 32 9.00 -24.95 -78.18
C ASP A 32 9.12 -24.57 -76.68
N SER A 33 9.75 -23.44 -76.36
CA SER A 33 9.83 -22.91 -74.99
C SER A 33 8.52 -22.28 -74.48
N GLY A 34 7.54 -22.06 -75.36
CA GLY A 34 6.27 -21.39 -75.03
C GLY A 34 6.37 -19.87 -74.92
N ALA A 35 7.54 -19.27 -75.11
CA ALA A 35 7.71 -17.82 -75.11
C ALA A 35 7.04 -17.16 -76.32
N VAL A 36 7.07 -17.83 -77.48
CA VAL A 36 6.36 -17.40 -78.70
C VAL A 36 5.03 -18.15 -78.81
N VAL A 37 3.92 -17.42 -78.69
CA VAL A 37 2.54 -17.92 -78.76
C VAL A 37 1.89 -17.79 -80.15
N GLY A 38 2.69 -17.40 -81.15
CA GLY A 38 2.29 -17.46 -82.54
C GLY A 38 3.21 -16.66 -83.45
N THR A 39 3.12 -16.93 -84.73
CA THR A 39 3.81 -16.16 -85.77
C THR A 39 2.78 -15.68 -86.79
N TRP A 40 3.04 -14.51 -87.38
CA TRP A 40 2.24 -13.98 -88.47
C TRP A 40 3.10 -13.45 -89.61
N VAL A 41 2.46 -13.34 -90.76
CA VAL A 41 2.94 -12.62 -91.93
C VAL A 41 1.75 -11.83 -92.46
N TRP A 42 1.85 -10.51 -92.44
CA TRP A 42 0.87 -9.62 -93.04
C TRP A 42 1.33 -9.16 -94.40
N ASP A 43 0.59 -9.49 -95.46
CA ASP A 43 0.72 -8.86 -96.77
C ASP A 43 -0.02 -7.52 -96.73
N ILE A 44 0.76 -6.43 -96.72
CA ILE A 44 0.26 -5.08 -96.51
C ILE A 44 -0.48 -4.57 -97.77
N ILE A 45 -0.13 -5.09 -98.95
CA ILE A 45 -0.73 -4.65 -100.22
C ILE A 45 -2.09 -5.32 -100.41
N ALA A 46 -2.17 -6.62 -100.14
CA ALA A 46 -3.39 -7.40 -100.26
C ALA A 46 -4.32 -7.27 -99.03
N ASP A 47 -3.81 -6.65 -97.95
CA ASP A 47 -4.40 -6.62 -96.62
C ASP A 47 -4.80 -8.02 -96.13
N GLN A 48 -3.86 -8.96 -96.21
CA GLN A 48 -4.08 -10.35 -95.80
C GLN A 48 -3.04 -10.80 -94.79
N LEU A 49 -3.48 -11.07 -93.57
CA LEU A 49 -2.67 -11.62 -92.49
C LEU A 49 -2.82 -13.14 -92.46
N THR A 50 -1.68 -13.82 -92.62
CA THR A 50 -1.55 -15.26 -92.39
C THR A 50 -0.85 -15.51 -91.07
N GLY A 51 -1.40 -16.38 -90.23
CA GLY A 51 -0.79 -16.79 -88.97
C GLY A 51 -0.69 -18.32 -88.86
N ASP A 52 0.22 -18.79 -88.00
CA ASP A 52 0.31 -20.21 -87.65
C ASP A 52 -0.85 -20.66 -86.73
N GLU A 53 -0.90 -21.96 -86.42
CA GLU A 53 -1.97 -22.52 -85.57
C GLU A 53 -1.96 -21.93 -84.14
N ARG A 54 -0.80 -21.45 -83.67
CA ARG A 54 -0.66 -20.88 -82.33
C ARG A 54 -1.18 -19.44 -82.32
N PHE A 55 -0.86 -18.65 -83.36
CA PHE A 55 -1.43 -17.33 -83.60
C PHE A 55 -2.96 -17.41 -83.66
N ALA A 56 -3.50 -18.37 -84.42
CA ALA A 56 -4.94 -18.55 -84.55
C ALA A 56 -5.62 -18.86 -83.20
N ARG A 57 -5.03 -19.74 -82.37
CA ARG A 57 -5.54 -20.02 -81.01
C ARG A 57 -5.46 -18.81 -80.09
N THR A 58 -4.34 -18.08 -80.13
CA THR A 58 -4.11 -16.89 -79.32
C THR A 58 -5.14 -15.79 -79.57
N PHE A 59 -5.59 -15.64 -80.83
CA PHE A 59 -6.60 -14.66 -81.23
C PHE A 59 -8.04 -15.24 -81.28
N GLY A 60 -8.25 -16.50 -80.87
CA GLY A 60 -9.58 -17.15 -80.96
C GLY A 60 -10.10 -17.31 -82.40
N LEU A 61 -9.22 -17.31 -83.40
CA LEU A 61 -9.54 -17.37 -84.82
C LEU A 61 -9.52 -18.81 -85.34
N CYS A 62 -10.27 -19.09 -86.40
CA CYS A 62 -10.24 -20.39 -87.07
C CYS A 62 -8.87 -20.63 -87.75
N PRO A 63 -8.10 -21.68 -87.37
CA PRO A 63 -6.76 -21.91 -87.93
C PRO A 63 -6.74 -22.10 -89.46
N LYS A 64 -7.79 -22.72 -90.02
CA LYS A 64 -7.92 -22.95 -91.46
C LYS A 64 -8.15 -21.66 -92.25
N LEU A 65 -8.79 -20.66 -91.64
CA LEU A 65 -9.00 -19.35 -92.27
C LEU A 65 -7.74 -18.49 -92.10
N CYS A 66 -7.12 -18.51 -90.91
CA CYS A 66 -5.88 -17.81 -90.64
C CYS A 66 -4.74 -18.26 -91.57
N ALA A 67 -4.60 -19.56 -91.84
CA ALA A 67 -3.61 -20.07 -92.78
C ALA A 67 -3.84 -19.67 -94.26
N LYS A 68 -5.06 -19.27 -94.62
CA LYS A 68 -5.43 -18.83 -95.99
C LYS A 68 -5.30 -17.32 -96.21
N GLY A 69 -5.15 -16.55 -95.14
CA GLY A 69 -5.15 -15.09 -95.16
C GLY A 69 -6.50 -14.52 -94.70
N LEU A 70 -6.43 -13.61 -93.73
CA LEU A 70 -7.58 -12.88 -93.17
C LEU A 70 -7.35 -11.37 -93.31
N PRO A 71 -8.41 -10.56 -93.54
CA PRO A 71 -8.30 -9.11 -93.43
C PRO A 71 -7.78 -8.69 -92.05
N LEU A 72 -6.89 -7.70 -91.99
CA LEU A 72 -6.31 -7.24 -90.72
C LEU A 72 -7.38 -6.78 -89.72
N GLU A 73 -8.44 -6.14 -90.21
CA GLU A 73 -9.59 -5.68 -89.40
C GLU A 73 -10.21 -6.82 -88.56
N LEU A 74 -10.28 -8.04 -89.12
CA LEU A 74 -10.84 -9.19 -88.40
C LEU A 74 -9.93 -9.66 -87.24
N VAL A 75 -8.62 -9.48 -87.40
CA VAL A 75 -7.63 -9.79 -86.36
C VAL A 75 -7.68 -8.72 -85.27
N ILE A 76 -7.76 -7.45 -85.66
CA ILE A 76 -7.89 -6.31 -84.73
C ILE A 76 -9.19 -6.39 -83.93
N ALA A 77 -10.27 -6.92 -84.50
CA ALA A 77 -11.54 -7.11 -83.79
C ALA A 77 -11.44 -8.03 -82.54
N SER A 78 -10.36 -8.81 -82.42
CA SER A 78 -10.09 -9.66 -81.25
C SER A 78 -9.30 -8.93 -80.16
N ILE A 79 -8.85 -7.70 -80.41
CA ILE A 79 -8.11 -6.88 -79.45
C ILE A 79 -9.08 -6.22 -78.46
N HIS A 80 -8.66 -6.03 -77.21
CA HIS A 80 -9.47 -5.34 -76.21
C HIS A 80 -9.83 -3.91 -76.66
N PRO A 81 -11.08 -3.45 -76.48
CA PRO A 81 -11.53 -2.13 -76.95
C PRO A 81 -10.64 -0.96 -76.51
N ASP A 82 -10.22 -0.94 -75.23
CA ASP A 82 -9.33 0.10 -74.68
C ASP A 82 -7.94 0.15 -75.35
N ASP A 83 -7.49 -0.95 -75.94
CA ASP A 83 -6.17 -1.04 -76.58
C ASP A 83 -6.21 -0.71 -78.08
N SER A 84 -7.39 -0.77 -78.71
CA SER A 84 -7.56 -0.69 -80.17
C SER A 84 -6.96 0.59 -80.76
N ALA A 85 -7.28 1.76 -80.20
CA ALA A 85 -6.76 3.04 -80.70
C ALA A 85 -5.22 3.15 -80.61
N ARG A 86 -4.62 2.53 -79.59
CA ARG A 86 -3.16 2.51 -79.41
C ARG A 86 -2.50 1.55 -80.40
N VAL A 87 -3.12 0.41 -80.66
CA VAL A 87 -2.67 -0.56 -81.66
C VAL A 87 -2.73 0.03 -83.07
N ASP A 88 -3.86 0.65 -83.44
CA ASP A 88 -4.03 1.29 -84.76
C ASP A 88 -2.96 2.34 -85.03
N LYS A 89 -2.73 3.22 -84.05
CA LYS A 89 -1.67 4.23 -84.14
C LYS A 89 -0.28 3.60 -84.28
N SER A 90 -0.01 2.54 -83.51
CA SER A 90 1.28 1.84 -83.57
C SER A 90 1.50 1.16 -84.93
N ILE A 91 0.44 0.64 -85.55
CA ILE A 91 0.48 0.08 -86.91
C ILE A 91 0.74 1.20 -87.93
N GLU A 92 0.00 2.32 -87.85
CA GLU A 92 0.19 3.47 -88.74
C GLU A 92 1.62 4.03 -88.66
N ASP A 93 2.13 4.24 -87.45
CA ASP A 93 3.49 4.72 -87.18
C ASP A 93 4.52 3.73 -87.75
N ALA A 94 4.30 2.42 -87.61
CA ALA A 94 5.21 1.41 -88.14
C ALA A 94 5.25 1.43 -89.67
N LEU A 95 4.10 1.58 -90.34
CA LEU A 95 4.00 1.64 -91.79
C LEU A 95 4.65 2.90 -92.37
N GLN A 96 4.52 4.04 -91.69
CA GLN A 96 5.05 5.31 -92.19
C GLN A 96 6.54 5.50 -91.85
N ASN A 97 6.93 5.22 -90.61
CA ASN A 97 8.14 5.80 -90.02
C ASN A 97 9.13 4.77 -89.43
N SER A 98 8.76 3.49 -89.33
CA SER A 98 9.61 2.47 -88.69
C SER A 98 9.97 1.31 -89.63
N GLU A 99 11.05 0.62 -89.29
CA GLU A 99 11.44 -0.68 -89.86
C GLU A 99 10.89 -1.85 -89.03
N THR A 100 10.36 -1.58 -87.83
CA THR A 100 9.84 -2.58 -86.90
C THR A 100 8.49 -2.15 -86.31
N TYR A 101 7.65 -3.13 -86.02
CA TYR A 101 6.40 -3.00 -85.28
C TYR A 101 6.58 -3.67 -83.92
N ARG A 102 6.24 -2.96 -82.84
CA ARG A 102 6.21 -3.55 -81.49
C ARG A 102 5.06 -2.94 -80.72
N CYS A 103 4.13 -3.77 -80.26
CA CYS A 103 2.99 -3.31 -79.47
C CYS A 103 2.54 -4.39 -78.48
N GLU A 104 2.30 -3.98 -77.23
CA GLU A 104 1.72 -4.84 -76.20
C GLU A 104 0.23 -4.57 -76.08
N TYR A 105 -0.63 -5.57 -76.17
CA TYR A 105 -2.09 -5.40 -76.07
C TYR A 105 -2.78 -6.67 -75.61
N ARG A 106 -4.03 -6.54 -75.17
CA ARG A 106 -4.85 -7.67 -74.77
C ARG A 106 -5.60 -8.25 -75.96
N VAL A 107 -5.51 -9.56 -76.15
CA VAL A 107 -6.26 -10.32 -77.16
C VAL A 107 -7.27 -11.25 -76.51
N LEU A 108 -8.45 -11.34 -77.10
CA LEU A 108 -9.49 -12.27 -76.68
C LEU A 108 -9.11 -13.67 -77.16
N HIS A 109 -8.70 -14.52 -76.22
CA HIS A 109 -8.26 -15.88 -76.47
C HIS A 109 -9.47 -16.82 -76.72
N GLU A 110 -9.24 -18.03 -77.25
CA GLU A 110 -10.30 -19.00 -77.59
C GLU A 110 -11.19 -19.42 -76.40
N ASP A 111 -10.70 -19.25 -75.18
CA ASP A 111 -11.42 -19.53 -73.92
C ASP A 111 -12.31 -18.35 -73.46
N GLY A 112 -12.32 -17.25 -74.21
CA GLY A 112 -13.11 -16.05 -73.92
C GLY A 112 -12.48 -15.11 -72.90
N LEU A 113 -11.23 -15.34 -72.50
CA LEU A 113 -10.48 -14.46 -71.60
C LEU A 113 -9.51 -13.58 -72.39
N TYR A 114 -9.29 -12.36 -71.90
CA TYR A 114 -8.25 -11.49 -72.45
C TYR A 114 -6.88 -11.86 -71.88
N ARG A 115 -5.89 -11.99 -72.76
CA ARG A 115 -4.48 -12.25 -72.39
C ARG A 115 -3.56 -11.20 -72.97
N TRP A 116 -2.53 -10.80 -72.23
CA TRP A 116 -1.55 -9.87 -72.73
C TRP A 116 -0.57 -10.53 -73.67
N VAL A 117 -0.45 -9.97 -74.87
CA VAL A 117 0.55 -10.36 -75.86
C VAL A 117 1.39 -9.17 -76.25
N GLU A 118 2.66 -9.42 -76.55
CA GLU A 118 3.51 -8.50 -77.28
C GLU A 118 3.62 -8.97 -78.73
N ALA A 119 3.12 -8.17 -79.66
CA ALA A 119 3.35 -8.37 -81.07
C ALA A 119 4.62 -7.64 -81.48
N SER A 120 5.64 -8.39 -81.90
CA SER A 120 6.87 -7.86 -82.49
C SER A 120 7.07 -8.33 -83.92
N GLY A 121 7.21 -7.41 -84.87
CA GLY A 121 7.38 -7.72 -86.29
C GLY A 121 8.32 -6.76 -87.00
N LYS A 122 8.77 -7.16 -88.19
CA LYS A 122 9.57 -6.31 -89.09
C LYS A 122 8.67 -5.80 -90.23
N ILE A 123 8.97 -4.60 -90.74
CA ILE A 123 8.31 -4.06 -91.95
C ILE A 123 9.28 -4.23 -93.13
N GLU A 124 8.93 -5.13 -94.06
CA GLU A 124 9.62 -5.29 -95.33
C GLU A 124 9.09 -4.27 -96.34
N ARG A 125 10.00 -3.57 -97.03
CA ARG A 125 9.69 -2.52 -97.99
C ARG A 125 10.22 -2.89 -99.37
N ASP A 126 9.54 -2.44 -100.42
CA ASP A 126 10.00 -2.61 -101.80
C ASP A 126 11.16 -1.66 -102.15
N SER A 127 11.68 -1.77 -103.37
CA SER A 127 12.76 -0.92 -103.90
C SER A 127 12.40 0.56 -104.02
N ARG A 128 11.13 0.95 -103.80
CA ARG A 128 10.64 2.34 -103.77
C ARG A 128 10.34 2.81 -102.34
N GLY A 129 10.66 1.99 -101.32
CA GLY A 129 10.46 2.32 -99.90
C GLY A 129 9.03 2.09 -99.39
N LYS A 130 8.14 1.52 -100.19
CA LYS A 130 6.74 1.26 -99.79
C LYS A 130 6.66 -0.03 -98.95
N PRO A 131 5.95 -0.05 -97.80
CA PRO A 131 5.71 -1.29 -97.05
C PRO A 131 4.99 -2.32 -97.91
N VAL A 132 5.49 -3.55 -97.94
CA VAL A 132 4.91 -4.66 -98.70
C VAL A 132 4.51 -5.84 -97.82
N ARG A 133 5.27 -6.14 -96.78
CA ARG A 133 5.05 -7.34 -95.97
C ARG A 133 5.52 -7.12 -94.54
N SER A 134 4.87 -7.73 -93.57
CA SER A 134 5.29 -7.70 -92.17
C SER A 134 5.24 -9.08 -91.52
N PRO A 135 6.36 -9.81 -91.49
CA PRO A 135 6.50 -11.00 -90.64
C PRO A 135 6.75 -10.61 -89.19
N GLY A 136 6.19 -11.37 -88.25
CA GLY A 136 6.38 -11.15 -86.82
C GLY A 136 5.99 -12.32 -85.93
N VAL A 137 6.21 -12.14 -84.64
CA VAL A 137 5.99 -13.12 -83.57
C VAL A 137 5.18 -12.49 -82.43
N LEU A 138 4.29 -13.29 -81.84
CA LEU A 138 3.55 -12.95 -80.63
C LEU A 138 4.25 -13.57 -79.43
N LEU A 139 4.50 -12.78 -78.41
CA LEU A 139 5.05 -13.23 -77.14
C LEU A 139 3.97 -13.15 -76.05
N ASP A 140 3.88 -14.18 -75.21
CA ASP A 140 3.05 -14.12 -74.00
C ASP A 140 3.76 -13.28 -72.93
N ILE A 141 3.07 -12.26 -72.41
CA ILE A 141 3.61 -11.38 -71.37
C ILE A 141 2.73 -11.34 -70.10
N ASP A 142 1.73 -12.21 -69.95
CA ASP A 142 0.82 -12.22 -68.79
C ASP A 142 1.59 -12.42 -67.48
N SER A 143 2.50 -13.39 -67.43
CA SER A 143 3.30 -13.67 -66.22
C SER A 143 4.16 -12.48 -65.80
N ARG A 144 4.70 -11.74 -66.77
CA ARG A 144 5.51 -10.54 -66.51
C ARG A 144 4.64 -9.40 -65.99
N ARG A 145 3.49 -9.14 -66.63
CA ARG A 145 2.56 -8.08 -66.21
C ARG A 145 1.98 -8.33 -64.82
N MET A 146 1.59 -9.57 -64.51
CA MET A 146 1.08 -9.90 -63.17
C MET A 146 2.13 -9.68 -62.07
N ALA A 147 3.40 -10.01 -62.33
CA ALA A 147 4.48 -9.77 -61.37
C ALA A 147 4.78 -8.27 -61.19
N GLU A 148 4.74 -7.49 -62.27
CA GLU A 148 4.88 -6.03 -62.24
C GLU A 148 3.73 -5.39 -61.44
N ASP A 149 2.48 -5.76 -61.73
CA ASP A 149 1.28 -5.23 -61.08
C ASP A 149 1.24 -5.58 -59.58
N GLU A 150 1.58 -6.81 -59.19
CA GLU A 150 1.62 -7.22 -57.78
C GLU A 150 2.73 -6.49 -57.01
N ARG A 151 3.91 -6.32 -57.62
CA ARG A 151 4.99 -5.54 -57.02
C ARG A 151 4.56 -4.08 -56.81
N ASP A 152 3.94 -3.49 -57.81
CA ASP A 152 3.49 -2.09 -57.74
C ASP A 152 2.37 -1.93 -56.69
N ARG A 153 1.47 -2.92 -56.59
CA ARG A 153 0.45 -3.00 -55.54
C ARG A 153 1.05 -3.12 -54.14
N LEU A 154 2.04 -4.00 -53.94
CA LEU A 154 2.72 -4.18 -52.65
C LEU A 154 3.50 -2.92 -52.26
N ASN A 155 4.19 -2.29 -53.21
CA ASN A 155 4.90 -1.03 -52.98
C ASN A 155 3.94 0.09 -52.55
N GLU A 156 2.78 0.20 -53.19
CA GLU A 156 1.77 1.17 -52.79
C GLU A 156 1.19 0.86 -51.40
N LEU A 157 0.93 -0.41 -51.10
CA LEU A 157 0.47 -0.83 -49.78
C LEU A 157 1.49 -0.49 -48.68
N LEU A 158 2.80 -0.72 -48.92
CA LEU A 158 3.87 -0.34 -47.99
C LEU A 158 3.95 1.18 -47.79
N ARG A 159 3.75 1.98 -48.85
CA ARG A 159 3.67 3.44 -48.74
C ARG A 159 2.49 3.89 -47.89
N ILE A 160 1.31 3.28 -48.08
CA ILE A 160 0.12 3.58 -47.26
C ILE A 160 0.38 3.20 -45.79
N PHE A 161 0.97 2.03 -45.54
CA PHE A 161 1.25 1.56 -44.19
C PHE A 161 2.20 2.50 -43.44
N THR A 162 3.32 2.88 -44.06
CA THR A 162 4.32 3.79 -43.47
C THR A 162 3.78 5.20 -43.27
N ALA A 163 2.84 5.66 -44.11
CA ALA A 163 2.16 6.95 -43.97
C ALA A 163 1.12 6.98 -42.84
N ALA A 164 0.54 5.83 -42.47
CA ALA A 164 -0.43 5.73 -41.39
C ALA A 164 0.21 5.67 -39.99
N VAL A 165 1.50 5.34 -39.89
CA VAL A 165 2.24 5.32 -38.62
C VAL A 165 2.37 6.74 -38.07
N PRO A 166 1.88 7.03 -36.85
CA PRO A 166 2.06 8.33 -36.23
C PRO A 166 3.53 8.64 -35.96
N GLY A 167 3.95 9.88 -36.21
CA GLY A 167 5.32 10.31 -36.02
C GLY A 167 6.22 10.00 -37.21
N VAL A 168 7.50 9.86 -36.94
CA VAL A 168 8.57 9.75 -37.94
C VAL A 168 8.94 8.29 -38.11
N VAL A 169 9.04 7.84 -39.35
CA VAL A 169 9.58 6.54 -39.71
C VAL A 169 10.60 6.73 -40.81
N TYR A 170 11.78 6.15 -40.62
CA TYR A 170 12.87 6.29 -41.58
C TYR A 170 13.78 5.08 -41.59
N ALA A 171 14.52 4.93 -42.69
CA ALA A 171 15.62 3.99 -42.80
C ALA A 171 16.85 4.68 -43.37
N LYS A 172 18.04 4.27 -42.92
CA LYS A 172 19.33 4.77 -43.39
C LYS A 172 20.24 3.60 -43.79
N ASP A 173 21.17 3.85 -44.70
CA ASP A 173 22.24 2.89 -45.02
C ASP A 173 23.35 2.88 -43.95
N LEU A 174 24.40 2.09 -44.18
CA LEU A 174 25.56 1.95 -43.29
C LEU A 174 26.34 3.25 -43.10
N GLU A 175 26.35 4.12 -44.12
CA GLU A 175 26.97 5.44 -44.08
C GLU A 175 26.07 6.48 -43.39
N GLY A 176 24.83 6.14 -43.05
CA GLY A 176 23.86 7.01 -42.42
C GLY A 176 23.09 7.89 -43.40
N ARG A 177 23.06 7.54 -44.69
CA ARG A 177 22.27 8.26 -45.71
C ARG A 177 20.82 7.81 -45.68
N MET A 178 19.90 8.74 -45.81
CA MET A 178 18.47 8.45 -45.77
C MET A 178 18.02 7.62 -46.98
N LEU A 179 17.47 6.43 -46.75
CA LEU A 179 16.93 5.53 -47.78
C LEU A 179 15.43 5.67 -47.95
N VAL A 180 14.71 5.73 -46.83
CA VAL A 180 13.25 5.79 -46.79
C VAL A 180 12.84 6.76 -45.69
N ALA A 181 11.77 7.51 -45.94
CA ALA A 181 11.18 8.43 -44.99
C ALA A 181 9.67 8.47 -45.21
N ASN A 182 8.89 8.34 -44.14
CA ASN A 182 7.46 8.56 -44.21
C ASN A 182 7.13 10.05 -44.25
N ARG A 183 5.84 10.36 -44.38
CA ARG A 183 5.33 11.74 -44.37
C ARG A 183 5.74 12.51 -43.10
N GLY A 184 5.68 11.88 -41.93
CA GLY A 184 6.06 12.52 -40.67
C GLY A 184 7.53 12.96 -40.67
N THR A 185 8.44 12.17 -41.24
CA THR A 185 9.86 12.53 -41.37
C THR A 185 10.06 13.78 -42.24
N ALA A 186 9.32 13.89 -43.35
CA ALA A 186 9.36 15.07 -44.21
C ALA A 186 8.80 16.31 -43.52
N GLU A 187 7.71 16.16 -42.77
CA GLU A 187 7.12 17.25 -41.96
C GLU A 187 8.09 17.72 -40.87
N LEU A 188 8.79 16.81 -40.20
CA LEU A 188 9.82 17.14 -39.21
C LEU A 188 10.98 17.93 -39.83
N ILE A 189 11.56 17.42 -40.93
CA ILE A 189 12.72 18.05 -41.59
C ILE A 189 12.31 19.37 -42.26
N GLY A 190 11.01 19.56 -42.56
CA GLY A 190 10.48 20.75 -43.23
C GLY A 190 10.91 20.84 -44.70
N LYS A 191 11.37 19.74 -45.28
CA LYS A 191 11.83 19.62 -46.67
C LYS A 191 11.15 18.41 -47.33
N PRO A 192 10.95 18.42 -48.65
CA PRO A 192 10.38 17.27 -49.32
C PRO A 192 11.42 16.13 -49.40
N PRO A 193 11.01 14.84 -49.44
CA PRO A 193 11.93 13.70 -49.41
C PRO A 193 13.06 13.75 -50.44
N GLU A 194 12.80 14.27 -51.64
CA GLU A 194 13.78 14.40 -52.72
C GLU A 194 14.99 15.28 -52.33
N PHE A 195 14.85 16.11 -51.30
CA PHE A 195 15.93 16.94 -50.80
C PHE A 195 16.95 16.16 -49.96
N PHE A 196 16.51 15.17 -49.18
CA PHE A 196 17.33 14.52 -48.15
C PHE A 196 17.54 13.01 -48.35
N ILE A 197 16.75 12.34 -49.21
CA ILE A 197 17.03 10.97 -49.62
C ILE A 197 18.42 10.91 -50.29
N GLY A 198 19.23 9.93 -49.88
CA GLY A 198 20.64 9.76 -50.30
C GLY A 198 21.65 10.64 -49.55
N LYS A 199 21.21 11.51 -48.65
CA LYS A 199 22.07 12.38 -47.84
C LYS A 199 22.12 11.94 -46.38
N THR A 200 23.24 12.19 -45.74
CA THR A 200 23.46 12.02 -44.30
C THR A 200 22.84 13.18 -43.51
N ASP A 201 22.55 12.98 -42.22
CA ASP A 201 21.97 14.03 -41.37
C ASP A 201 22.81 15.33 -41.38
N LEU A 202 24.14 15.21 -41.48
CA LEU A 202 25.05 16.37 -41.56
C LEU A 202 24.86 17.22 -42.81
N GLU A 203 24.40 16.61 -43.91
CA GLU A 203 24.25 17.28 -45.19
C GLU A 203 22.93 18.05 -45.32
N PHE A 204 21.94 17.79 -44.46
CA PHE A 204 20.62 18.41 -44.57
C PHE A 204 20.04 19.01 -43.28
N LEU A 205 20.53 18.66 -42.09
CA LEU A 205 20.10 19.29 -40.83
C LEU A 205 20.87 20.59 -40.58
N ASP A 206 20.14 21.64 -40.17
CA ASP A 206 20.75 22.94 -39.84
C ASP A 206 21.60 22.87 -38.54
N ASP A 207 21.15 22.09 -37.55
CA ASP A 207 21.90 21.84 -36.32
C ASP A 207 22.94 20.74 -36.52
N GLN A 208 24.15 21.17 -36.84
CA GLN A 208 25.29 20.29 -37.10
C GLN A 208 25.75 19.51 -35.85
N GLN A 209 25.48 20.02 -34.65
CA GLN A 209 25.81 19.31 -33.42
C GLN A 209 24.81 18.16 -33.21
N GLN A 210 23.52 18.46 -33.37
CA GLN A 210 22.45 17.45 -33.31
C GLN A 210 22.66 16.35 -34.36
N ALA A 211 23.00 16.72 -35.59
CA ALA A 211 23.30 15.76 -36.67
C ALA A 211 24.42 14.79 -36.29
N ARG A 212 25.50 15.26 -35.67
CA ARG A 212 26.61 14.40 -35.21
C ARG A 212 26.17 13.42 -34.15
N VAL A 213 25.39 13.89 -33.17
CA VAL A 213 24.88 13.05 -32.06
C VAL A 213 23.95 11.96 -32.59
N LEU A 214 23.06 12.29 -33.53
CA LEU A 214 22.18 11.32 -34.19
C LEU A 214 23.00 10.27 -34.94
N MET A 215 23.94 10.68 -35.80
CA MET A 215 24.76 9.75 -36.56
C MET A 215 25.67 8.86 -35.69
N GLU A 216 26.19 9.38 -34.58
CA GLU A 216 26.98 8.60 -33.63
C GLU A 216 26.12 7.54 -32.94
N THR A 217 24.90 7.92 -32.55
CA THR A 217 23.92 7.00 -31.95
C THR A 217 23.51 5.91 -32.93
N ASP A 218 23.19 6.29 -34.17
CA ASP A 218 22.82 5.36 -35.23
C ASP A 218 23.95 4.37 -35.52
N ARG A 219 25.20 4.85 -35.58
CA ARG A 219 26.38 4.00 -35.77
C ARG A 219 26.57 3.02 -34.61
N ARG A 220 26.40 3.47 -33.36
CA ARG A 220 26.50 2.60 -32.18
C ARG A 220 25.49 1.47 -32.24
N ILE A 221 24.24 1.78 -32.57
CA ILE A 221 23.12 0.81 -32.64
C ILE A 221 23.40 -0.24 -33.72
N MET A 222 23.85 0.20 -34.90
CA MET A 222 24.26 -0.71 -35.98
C MET A 222 25.45 -1.60 -35.57
N GLN A 223 26.48 -1.05 -34.92
CA GLN A 223 27.66 -1.80 -34.49
C GLN A 223 27.36 -2.83 -33.40
N ASN A 224 26.49 -2.48 -32.45
CA ASN A 224 26.11 -3.36 -31.36
C ASN A 224 25.06 -4.40 -31.78
N ASN A 225 24.37 -4.18 -32.91
CA ASN A 225 23.27 -5.00 -33.39
C ASN A 225 22.15 -5.19 -32.33
N VAL A 226 21.81 -4.09 -31.63
CA VAL A 226 20.79 -4.08 -30.56
C VAL A 226 19.80 -2.96 -30.82
N SER A 227 18.50 -3.26 -30.71
CA SER A 227 17.47 -2.24 -30.76
C SER A 227 17.43 -1.44 -29.46
N GLU A 228 17.37 -0.11 -29.56
CA GLU A 228 17.34 0.79 -28.41
C GLU A 228 16.16 1.76 -28.50
N GLN A 229 15.58 2.07 -27.35
CA GLN A 229 14.61 3.15 -27.20
C GLN A 229 15.26 4.28 -26.39
N ILE A 230 15.28 5.48 -26.94
CA ILE A 230 15.98 6.64 -26.39
C ILE A 230 15.09 7.88 -26.45
N GLU A 231 15.21 8.74 -25.44
CA GLU A 231 14.59 10.05 -25.43
C GLU A 231 15.56 11.07 -26.04
N GLU A 232 15.15 11.70 -27.13
CA GLU A 232 15.95 12.67 -27.86
C GLU A 232 15.29 14.06 -27.76
N GLN A 233 16.11 15.09 -27.50
CA GLN A 233 15.67 16.48 -27.62
C GLN A 233 15.88 16.93 -29.05
N VAL A 234 14.80 17.37 -29.69
CA VAL A 234 14.79 17.76 -31.09
C VAL A 234 14.36 19.22 -31.21
N ASN A 235 15.18 20.02 -31.90
CA ASN A 235 14.83 21.37 -32.30
C ASN A 235 13.94 21.30 -33.54
N LEU A 236 12.70 21.74 -33.42
CA LEU A 236 11.75 21.82 -34.53
C LEU A 236 12.07 23.02 -35.44
N PRO A 237 11.63 23.01 -36.71
CA PRO A 237 11.89 24.10 -37.65
C PRO A 237 11.36 25.48 -37.23
N ASP A 238 10.38 25.52 -36.32
CA ASP A 238 9.83 26.75 -35.75
C ASP A 238 10.67 27.32 -34.57
N GLY A 239 11.76 26.64 -34.22
CA GLY A 239 12.66 26.99 -33.13
C GLY A 239 12.22 26.47 -31.75
N SER A 240 11.11 25.74 -31.66
CA SER A 240 10.68 25.10 -30.42
C SER A 240 11.43 23.78 -30.18
N ALA A 241 11.61 23.39 -28.91
CA ALA A 241 12.20 22.11 -28.54
C ALA A 241 11.09 21.09 -28.25
N ALA A 242 11.24 19.88 -28.78
CA ALA A 242 10.36 18.75 -28.54
C ALA A 242 11.15 17.57 -27.96
N THR A 243 10.51 16.80 -27.08
CA THR A 243 11.05 15.55 -26.53
C THR A 243 10.46 14.38 -27.29
N TRP A 244 11.31 13.62 -27.95
CA TRP A 244 10.94 12.53 -28.83
C TRP A 244 11.34 11.19 -28.23
N LEU A 245 10.43 10.23 -28.26
CA LEU A 245 10.74 8.84 -27.93
C LEU A 245 11.07 8.10 -29.22
N SER A 246 12.36 7.88 -29.45
CA SER A 246 12.91 7.25 -30.65
C SER A 246 13.23 5.79 -30.37
N THR A 247 12.65 4.88 -31.15
CA THR A 247 13.03 3.47 -31.22
C THR A 247 13.85 3.26 -32.48
N LYS A 248 15.10 2.82 -32.31
CA LYS A 248 16.07 2.63 -33.40
C LYS A 248 16.58 1.19 -33.36
N ALA A 249 16.62 0.56 -34.52
CA ALA A 249 17.02 -0.84 -34.68
C ALA A 249 17.94 -1.01 -35.90
N PRO A 250 18.86 -1.99 -35.88
CA PRO A 250 19.61 -2.37 -37.06
C PRO A 250 18.65 -2.91 -38.14
N LEU A 251 18.80 -2.43 -39.37
CA LEU A 251 18.15 -3.01 -40.54
C LEU A 251 18.99 -4.20 -41.01
N LEU A 252 18.39 -5.39 -41.06
CA LEU A 252 19.07 -6.64 -41.38
C LEU A 252 18.68 -7.15 -42.77
N ASP A 253 19.61 -7.80 -43.46
CA ASP A 253 19.32 -8.57 -44.68
C ASP A 253 18.77 -9.98 -44.35
N GLU A 254 18.53 -10.78 -45.40
CA GLU A 254 18.04 -12.16 -45.27
C GLU A 254 19.02 -13.10 -44.53
N ASN A 255 20.31 -12.75 -44.48
CA ASN A 255 21.35 -13.51 -43.80
C ASN A 255 21.59 -13.04 -42.36
N GLY A 256 20.89 -11.99 -41.91
CA GLY A 256 21.06 -11.39 -40.59
C GLY A 256 22.24 -10.42 -40.49
N GLU A 257 22.82 -10.00 -41.62
CA GLU A 257 23.86 -8.97 -41.66
C GLU A 257 23.23 -7.58 -41.58
N VAL A 258 23.86 -6.67 -40.84
CA VAL A 258 23.41 -5.27 -40.72
C VAL A 258 23.67 -4.56 -42.05
N ILE A 259 22.61 -4.09 -42.68
CA ILE A 259 22.65 -3.31 -43.94
C ILE A 259 22.26 -1.84 -43.73
N GLY A 260 21.92 -1.45 -42.51
CA GLY A 260 21.56 -0.08 -42.19
C GLY A 260 20.87 0.05 -40.84
N LEU A 261 20.06 1.10 -40.72
CA LEU A 261 19.27 1.41 -39.54
C LEU A 261 17.82 1.66 -39.94
N ILE A 262 16.87 1.21 -39.13
CA ILE A 262 15.48 1.65 -39.17
C ILE A 262 15.11 2.33 -37.85
N GLY A 263 14.44 3.47 -37.94
CA GLY A 263 14.05 4.27 -36.80
C GLY A 263 12.58 4.68 -36.88
N SER A 264 11.93 4.70 -35.73
CA SER A 264 10.62 5.31 -35.54
C SER A 264 10.63 6.24 -34.34
N SER A 265 10.07 7.43 -34.45
CA SER A 265 10.07 8.40 -33.35
C SER A 265 8.71 9.07 -33.19
N VAL A 266 8.27 9.21 -31.94
CA VAL A 266 7.00 9.84 -31.57
C VAL A 266 7.25 11.00 -30.63
N ASP A 267 6.59 12.13 -30.87
CA ASP A 267 6.63 13.29 -29.97
C ASP A 267 5.88 12.98 -28.67
N VAL A 268 6.60 13.02 -27.54
CA VAL A 268 6.07 12.78 -26.19
C VAL A 268 6.07 14.05 -25.33
N THR A 269 6.31 15.22 -25.91
CA THR A 269 6.43 16.52 -25.22
C THR A 269 5.20 16.84 -24.38
N ALA A 270 4.00 16.71 -24.96
CA ALA A 270 2.75 16.98 -24.26
C ALA A 270 2.54 16.02 -23.09
N ARG A 271 2.90 14.74 -23.28
CA ARG A 271 2.82 13.71 -22.24
C ARG A 271 3.77 14.01 -21.09
N LYS A 272 5.02 14.33 -21.38
CA LYS A 272 6.05 14.68 -20.38
C LYS A 272 5.68 15.92 -19.58
N LYS A 273 5.19 16.98 -20.24
CA LYS A 273 4.70 18.19 -19.56
C LYS A 273 3.53 17.88 -18.62
N ALA A 274 2.61 17.00 -19.02
CA ALA A 274 1.51 16.58 -18.16
C ALA A 274 1.98 15.75 -16.96
N GLU A 275 2.93 14.82 -17.17
CA GLU A 275 3.55 14.03 -16.08
C GLU A 275 4.26 14.93 -15.05
N GLU A 276 5.00 15.93 -15.52
CA GLU A 276 5.68 16.89 -14.65
C GLU A 276 4.69 17.77 -13.87
N ALA A 277 3.65 18.28 -14.54
CA ALA A 277 2.60 19.06 -13.87
C ALA A 277 1.85 18.25 -12.79
N VAL A 278 1.58 16.96 -13.04
CA VAL A 278 0.98 16.06 -12.04
C VAL A 278 1.93 15.87 -10.86
N ARG A 279 3.23 15.71 -11.11
CA ARG A 279 4.23 15.55 -10.06
C ARG A 279 4.32 16.79 -9.17
N GLU A 280 4.35 17.99 -9.77
CA GLU A 280 4.35 19.26 -9.02
C GLU A 280 3.06 19.46 -8.21
N LEU A 281 1.92 19.10 -8.78
CA LEU A 281 0.63 19.18 -8.09
C LEU A 281 0.58 18.23 -6.88
N ASN A 282 1.07 16.99 -7.03
CA ASN A 282 1.14 16.03 -5.93
C ASN A 282 2.03 16.54 -4.80
N GLN A 283 3.23 17.04 -5.11
CA GLN A 283 4.11 17.63 -4.09
C GLN A 283 3.45 18.81 -3.35
N THR A 284 2.73 19.66 -4.09
CA THR A 284 2.00 20.79 -3.50
C THR A 284 0.82 20.32 -2.64
N LEU A 285 0.11 19.28 -3.06
CA LEU A 285 -0.99 18.69 -2.31
C LEU A 285 -0.50 18.03 -1.03
N GLU A 286 0.60 17.28 -1.07
CA GLU A 286 1.24 16.68 0.11
C GLU A 286 1.58 17.74 1.15
N GLN A 287 2.25 18.83 0.73
CA GLN A 287 2.55 19.96 1.62
C GLN A 287 1.30 20.61 2.22
N ARG A 288 0.22 20.76 1.44
CA ARG A 288 -1.05 21.32 1.94
C ARG A 288 -1.75 20.38 2.91
N ILE A 289 -1.70 19.07 2.67
CA ILE A 289 -2.28 18.06 3.55
C ILE A 289 -1.53 18.05 4.88
N GLU A 290 -0.20 18.05 4.87
CA GLU A 290 0.62 18.12 6.09
C GLU A 290 0.28 19.36 6.92
N GLN A 291 0.22 20.53 6.27
CA GLN A 291 -0.15 21.78 6.92
C GLN A 291 -1.58 21.72 7.52
N ALA A 292 -2.55 21.19 6.77
CA ALA A 292 -3.93 21.08 7.23
C ALA A 292 -4.09 20.09 8.40
N VAL A 293 -3.35 18.98 8.39
CA VAL A 293 -3.32 18.02 9.49
C VAL A 293 -2.74 18.67 10.74
N PHE A 294 -1.61 19.36 10.62
CA PHE A 294 -0.99 20.07 11.74
C PHE A 294 -1.90 21.13 12.34
N GLU A 295 -2.57 21.95 11.51
CA GLU A 295 -3.55 22.93 11.98
C GLU A 295 -4.74 22.27 12.69
N ARG A 296 -5.24 21.16 12.15
CA ARG A 296 -6.35 20.41 12.77
C ARG A 296 -5.97 19.85 14.14
N GLU A 297 -4.77 19.26 14.26
CA GLU A 297 -4.25 18.73 15.52
C GLU A 297 -4.14 19.83 16.59
N GLN A 298 -3.65 21.01 16.22
CA GLN A 298 -3.59 22.15 17.13
C GLN A 298 -4.97 22.60 17.62
N ILE A 299 -5.95 22.66 16.73
CA ILE A 299 -7.33 23.04 17.07
C ILE A 299 -7.97 21.97 17.96
N GLU A 300 -7.79 20.68 17.66
CA GLU A 300 -8.28 19.57 18.48
C GLU A 300 -7.69 19.62 19.89
N ASP A 301 -6.39 19.84 20.03
CA ASP A 301 -5.73 19.92 21.33
C ASP A 301 -6.15 21.17 22.12
N ALA A 302 -6.32 22.31 21.46
CA ALA A 302 -6.87 23.51 22.07
C ALA A 302 -8.32 23.30 22.54
N LEU A 303 -9.14 22.60 21.76
CA LEU A 303 -10.52 22.27 22.12
C LEU A 303 -10.56 21.32 23.32
N ARG A 304 -9.74 20.25 23.32
CA ARG A 304 -9.59 19.35 24.48
C ARG A 304 -9.14 20.11 25.72
N HIS A 305 -8.20 21.04 25.58
CA HIS A 305 -7.75 21.88 26.69
C HIS A 305 -8.87 22.79 27.21
N SER A 306 -9.65 23.41 26.33
CA SER A 306 -10.80 24.24 26.72
C SER A 306 -11.89 23.43 27.43
N GLN A 307 -12.27 22.27 26.89
CA GLN A 307 -13.24 21.36 27.52
C GLN A 307 -12.75 20.89 28.89
N LYS A 308 -11.45 20.61 29.03
CA LYS A 308 -10.84 20.30 30.33
C LYS A 308 -10.94 21.48 31.29
N MET A 309 -10.69 22.71 30.83
CA MET A 309 -10.78 23.91 31.67
C MET A 309 -12.22 24.23 32.11
N ASP A 310 -13.21 24.04 31.23
CA ASP A 310 -14.62 24.20 31.56
C ASP A 310 -15.10 23.15 32.57
N ALA A 311 -14.69 21.88 32.38
CA ALA A 311 -14.95 20.81 33.32
C ALA A 311 -14.26 21.05 34.68
N VAL A 312 -12.99 21.50 34.67
CA VAL A 312 -12.26 21.90 35.88
C VAL A 312 -12.94 23.08 36.57
N GLY A 313 -13.49 24.04 35.82
CA GLY A 313 -14.23 25.19 36.37
C GLY A 313 -15.49 24.77 37.14
N GLN A 314 -16.30 23.87 36.58
CA GLN A 314 -17.47 23.32 37.27
C GLN A 314 -17.09 22.42 38.46
N LEU A 315 -16.04 21.60 38.30
CA LEU A 315 -15.52 20.72 39.34
C LEU A 315 -14.96 21.52 40.53
N THR A 316 -14.19 22.58 40.30
CA THR A 316 -13.53 23.36 41.36
C THR A 316 -14.53 23.95 42.35
N GLY A 317 -15.70 24.42 41.88
CA GLY A 317 -16.76 24.94 42.73
C GLY A 317 -17.43 23.86 43.60
N GLY A 318 -17.76 22.70 43.01
CA GLY A 318 -18.39 21.58 43.73
C GLY A 318 -17.43 20.88 44.70
N ILE A 319 -16.19 20.66 44.28
CA ILE A 319 -15.14 20.01 45.09
C ILE A 319 -14.75 20.88 46.28
N ALA A 320 -14.57 22.20 46.08
CA ALA A 320 -14.20 23.09 47.19
C ALA A 320 -15.29 23.10 48.27
N HIS A 321 -16.56 23.07 47.87
CA HIS A 321 -17.68 22.94 48.80
C HIS A 321 -17.64 21.61 49.57
N ASP A 322 -17.42 20.49 48.89
CA ASP A 322 -17.34 19.18 49.53
C ASP A 322 -16.12 19.04 50.45
N PHE A 323 -14.97 19.58 50.04
CA PHE A 323 -13.75 19.60 50.86
C PHE A 323 -13.96 20.40 52.15
N ASN A 324 -14.58 21.58 52.04
CA ASN A 324 -14.92 22.41 53.19
C ASN A 324 -15.90 21.71 54.15
N ASN A 325 -16.87 20.97 53.62
CA ASN A 325 -17.82 20.19 54.44
C ASN A 325 -17.14 19.04 55.19
N LEU A 326 -16.17 18.37 54.56
CA LEU A 326 -15.40 17.30 55.19
C LEU A 326 -14.46 17.86 56.27
N LEU A 327 -13.76 18.96 55.99
CA LEU A 327 -12.91 19.64 56.97
C LEU A 327 -13.71 20.15 58.16
N ALA A 328 -14.88 20.75 57.94
CA ALA A 328 -15.76 21.19 59.02
C ALA A 328 -16.20 20.01 59.91
N GLY A 329 -16.51 18.86 59.31
CA GLY A 329 -16.86 17.64 60.04
C GLY A 329 -15.71 17.07 60.87
N ILE A 330 -14.49 17.05 60.33
CA ILE A 330 -13.29 16.58 61.03
C ILE A 330 -12.93 17.53 62.17
N SER A 331 -12.74 18.82 61.86
CA SER A 331 -12.35 19.83 62.86
C SER A 331 -13.39 19.98 63.96
N GLY A 332 -14.67 20.05 63.62
CA GLY A 332 -15.75 20.16 64.61
C GLY A 332 -15.83 18.93 65.52
N SER A 333 -15.57 17.73 64.99
CA SER A 333 -15.54 16.51 65.81
C SER A 333 -14.34 16.49 66.75
N LEU A 334 -13.15 16.90 66.28
CA LEU A 334 -11.93 16.99 67.10
C LEU A 334 -12.03 18.05 68.21
N GLU A 335 -12.62 19.21 67.92
CA GLU A 335 -12.91 20.24 68.93
C GLU A 335 -13.85 19.71 70.03
N LEU A 336 -14.90 18.97 69.64
CA LEU A 336 -15.85 18.38 70.59
C LEU A 336 -15.21 17.26 71.42
N ILE A 337 -14.37 16.41 70.83
CA ILE A 337 -13.60 15.39 71.55
C ILE A 337 -12.72 16.06 72.61
N THR A 338 -11.96 17.07 72.22
CA THR A 338 -11.04 17.80 73.11
C THR A 338 -11.79 18.46 74.26
N LYS A 339 -12.92 19.11 73.97
CA LYS A 339 -13.78 19.75 74.98
C LYS A 339 -14.41 18.75 75.95
N ARG A 340 -14.79 17.55 75.49
CA ARG A 340 -15.39 16.50 76.33
C ARG A 340 -14.36 15.81 77.21
N LEU A 341 -13.15 15.56 76.69
CA LEU A 341 -12.03 15.05 77.47
C LEU A 341 -11.63 16.02 78.60
N ALA A 342 -11.54 17.33 78.31
CA ALA A 342 -11.29 18.35 79.33
C ALA A 342 -12.38 18.43 80.42
N GLN A 343 -13.59 17.95 80.13
CA GLN A 343 -14.72 17.87 81.06
C GLN A 343 -14.81 16.52 81.80
N GLY A 344 -13.89 15.58 81.54
CA GLY A 344 -13.91 14.22 82.09
C GLY A 344 -15.04 13.34 81.55
N ARG A 345 -15.68 13.73 80.43
CA ARG A 345 -16.82 13.01 79.83
C ARG A 345 -16.37 12.10 78.70
N VAL A 346 -15.83 10.94 79.05
CA VAL A 346 -15.27 9.99 78.08
C VAL A 346 -16.34 9.23 77.29
N GLY A 347 -17.53 9.01 77.87
CA GLY A 347 -18.58 8.17 77.26
C GLY A 347 -19.18 8.67 75.93
N ASP A 348 -19.04 9.96 75.61
CA ASP A 348 -19.55 10.53 74.35
C ASP A 348 -18.46 10.62 73.26
N VAL A 349 -17.20 10.30 73.58
CA VAL A 349 -16.05 10.52 72.69
C VAL A 349 -16.12 9.62 71.45
N ASP A 350 -16.51 8.34 71.62
CA ASP A 350 -16.60 7.37 70.53
C ASP A 350 -17.53 7.82 69.40
N ARG A 351 -18.63 8.52 69.74
CA ARG A 351 -19.55 9.06 68.74
C ARG A 351 -18.87 10.10 67.85
N TYR A 352 -18.12 11.03 68.45
CA TYR A 352 -17.42 12.07 67.69
C TYR A 352 -16.23 11.51 66.93
N VAL A 353 -15.53 10.52 67.48
CA VAL A 353 -14.46 9.78 66.77
C VAL A 353 -15.02 9.09 65.52
N SER A 354 -16.17 8.43 65.63
CA SER A 354 -16.83 7.78 64.48
C SER A 354 -17.24 8.78 63.38
N VAL A 355 -17.75 9.95 63.76
CA VAL A 355 -18.08 11.03 62.80
C VAL A 355 -16.83 11.58 62.11
N ALA A 356 -15.75 11.83 62.86
CA ALA A 356 -14.47 12.27 62.32
C ALA A 356 -13.88 11.24 61.34
N GLN A 357 -13.82 9.97 61.74
CA GLN A 357 -13.33 8.87 60.89
C GLN A 357 -14.17 8.71 59.62
N GLY A 358 -15.49 8.85 59.71
CA GLY A 358 -16.38 8.86 58.55
C GLY A 358 -16.07 10.00 57.58
N ALA A 359 -15.78 11.21 58.09
CA ALA A 359 -15.37 12.34 57.26
C ALA A 359 -13.97 12.15 56.64
N VAL A 360 -13.01 11.57 57.37
CA VAL A 360 -11.68 11.22 56.85
C VAL A 360 -11.78 10.18 55.72
N ARG A 361 -12.56 9.11 55.88
CA ARG A 361 -12.77 8.09 54.83
C ARG A 361 -13.37 8.69 53.55
N ARG A 362 -14.33 9.62 53.68
CA ARG A 362 -14.90 10.34 52.54
C ARG A 362 -13.87 11.27 51.88
N ALA A 363 -13.04 11.96 52.67
CA ALA A 363 -11.97 12.79 52.15
C ALA A 363 -10.95 11.98 51.35
N ALA A 364 -10.53 10.81 51.85
CA ALA A 364 -9.66 9.88 51.14
C ALA A 364 -10.27 9.37 49.82
N SER A 365 -11.56 9.05 49.82
CA SER A 365 -12.25 8.64 48.59
C SER A 365 -12.34 9.77 47.56
N LEU A 366 -12.63 11.01 47.99
CA LEU A 366 -12.71 12.18 47.12
C LEU A 366 -11.35 12.51 46.51
N THR A 367 -10.28 12.52 47.30
CA THR A 367 -8.91 12.77 46.78
C THR A 367 -8.49 11.71 45.78
N HIS A 368 -8.81 10.44 46.03
CA HIS A 368 -8.56 9.36 45.08
C HIS A 368 -9.27 9.58 43.73
N ARG A 369 -10.54 10.02 43.77
CA ARG A 369 -11.32 10.33 42.55
C ARG A 369 -10.77 11.53 41.77
N LEU A 370 -10.29 12.55 42.46
CA LEU A 370 -9.68 13.74 41.84
C LEU A 370 -8.34 13.43 41.17
N LEU A 371 -7.54 12.59 41.81
CA LEU A 371 -6.26 12.15 41.26
C LEU A 371 -6.44 11.24 40.04
N ALA A 372 -7.44 10.35 40.06
CA ALA A 372 -7.82 9.53 38.90
C ALA A 372 -8.29 10.37 37.70
N PHE A 373 -8.98 11.49 37.94
CA PHE A 373 -9.43 12.41 36.87
C PHE A 373 -8.30 13.32 36.32
N SER A 374 -7.26 13.59 37.11
CA SER A 374 -6.23 14.60 36.79
C SER A 374 -5.16 14.12 35.79
N ARG A 375 -4.90 12.80 35.67
CA ARG A 375 -3.75 12.28 34.90
C ARG A 375 -4.12 11.35 33.74
N ARG A 376 -3.37 11.49 32.64
CA ARG A 376 -3.00 10.39 31.75
C ARG A 376 -2.19 9.40 32.58
N GLN A 377 -2.81 8.36 33.14
CA GLN A 377 -2.05 7.21 33.64
C GLN A 377 -1.49 6.46 32.42
N ASN A 378 -0.17 6.35 32.33
CA ASN A 378 0.42 5.28 31.54
C ASN A 378 0.06 4.00 32.28
N LEU A 379 -0.66 3.09 31.64
CA LEU A 379 -0.91 1.76 32.21
C LEU A 379 0.44 1.11 32.52
N SER A 380 0.52 0.41 33.65
CA SER A 380 1.66 -0.46 33.97
C SER A 380 1.23 -1.93 33.80
N PRO A 381 1.02 -2.40 32.56
CA PRO A 381 0.52 -3.74 32.31
C PRO A 381 1.48 -4.82 32.83
N ARG A 382 0.94 -5.77 33.60
CA ARG A 382 1.66 -6.96 34.08
C ARG A 382 0.88 -8.22 33.73
N VAL A 383 1.59 -9.32 33.51
CA VAL A 383 0.97 -10.63 33.31
C VAL A 383 0.26 -11.01 34.60
N THR A 384 -1.07 -11.11 34.53
CA THR A 384 -1.94 -11.22 35.70
C THR A 384 -2.82 -12.46 35.58
N ASN A 385 -2.86 -13.27 36.65
CA ASN A 385 -3.89 -14.27 36.83
C ASN A 385 -5.11 -13.61 37.47
N VAL A 386 -6.13 -13.34 36.67
CA VAL A 386 -7.33 -12.61 37.08
C VAL A 386 -8.11 -13.34 38.17
N ASN A 387 -8.09 -14.67 38.22
CA ASN A 387 -8.78 -15.42 39.27
C ASN A 387 -8.19 -15.17 40.65
N VAL A 388 -6.85 -15.13 40.75
CA VAL A 388 -6.15 -14.84 42.02
C VAL A 388 -6.51 -13.44 42.50
N LEU A 389 -6.46 -12.46 41.60
CA LEU A 389 -6.82 -11.09 41.94
C LEU A 389 -8.28 -10.96 42.43
N ILE A 390 -9.23 -11.59 41.75
CA ILE A 390 -10.65 -11.53 42.15
C ILE A 390 -10.85 -12.19 43.51
N GLN A 391 -10.15 -13.30 43.80
CA GLN A 391 -10.18 -13.96 45.10
C GLN A 391 -9.63 -13.04 46.21
N ASP A 392 -8.49 -12.39 45.99
CA ASP A 392 -7.90 -11.44 46.95
C ASP A 392 -8.83 -10.24 47.24
N MET A 393 -9.61 -9.85 46.24
CA MET A 393 -10.57 -8.76 46.36
C MET A 393 -11.91 -9.15 46.99
N GLU A 394 -12.26 -10.43 47.08
CA GLU A 394 -13.59 -10.89 47.50
C GLU A 394 -13.98 -10.32 48.87
N GLU A 395 -13.08 -10.42 49.84
CA GLU A 395 -13.31 -9.92 51.20
C GLU A 395 -13.43 -8.39 51.24
N LEU A 396 -12.58 -7.69 50.48
CA LEU A 396 -12.59 -6.23 50.40
C LEU A 396 -13.90 -5.73 49.80
N ILE A 397 -14.35 -6.36 48.70
CA ILE A 397 -15.61 -6.02 48.04
C ILE A 397 -16.78 -6.31 48.98
N ALA A 398 -16.80 -7.47 49.66
CA ALA A 398 -17.85 -7.84 50.62
C ALA A 398 -18.01 -6.80 51.74
N ARG A 399 -16.89 -6.35 52.34
CA ARG A 399 -16.90 -5.29 53.35
C ARG A 399 -17.37 -3.94 52.80
N THR A 400 -17.09 -3.67 51.53
CA THR A 400 -17.39 -2.38 50.89
C THR A 400 -18.85 -2.27 50.44
N VAL A 401 -19.44 -3.37 49.95
CA VAL A 401 -20.85 -3.38 49.55
C VAL A 401 -21.81 -3.52 50.75
N GLY A 402 -21.33 -4.13 51.84
CA GLY A 402 -22.07 -4.27 53.09
C GLY A 402 -22.80 -5.62 53.21
N PRO A 403 -23.29 -5.96 54.42
CA PRO A 403 -23.80 -7.28 54.75
C PRO A 403 -25.15 -7.64 54.13
N GLU A 404 -25.86 -6.66 53.55
CA GLU A 404 -27.17 -6.86 52.90
C GLU A 404 -27.05 -7.43 51.48
N ILE A 405 -25.82 -7.55 50.96
CA ILE A 405 -25.55 -8.05 49.62
C ILE A 405 -24.75 -9.35 49.69
N ASP A 406 -25.30 -10.39 49.08
CA ASP A 406 -24.65 -11.69 48.90
C ASP A 406 -23.67 -11.61 47.72
N ILE A 407 -22.37 -11.77 47.98
CA ILE A 407 -21.35 -11.83 46.92
C ILE A 407 -21.05 -13.29 46.60
N LYS A 408 -21.04 -13.62 45.31
CA LYS A 408 -20.63 -14.93 44.82
C LYS A 408 -19.60 -14.80 43.71
N VAL A 409 -18.42 -15.39 43.92
CA VAL A 409 -17.39 -15.52 42.88
C VAL A 409 -17.50 -16.90 42.22
N VAL A 410 -17.57 -16.92 40.89
CA VAL A 410 -17.57 -18.14 40.06
C VAL A 410 -16.37 -18.06 39.11
N ALA A 411 -15.25 -18.65 39.52
CA ALA A 411 -14.03 -18.66 38.74
C ALA A 411 -13.99 -19.87 37.77
N HIS A 412 -13.61 -19.65 36.51
CA HIS A 412 -13.34 -20.74 35.57
C HIS A 412 -12.02 -21.43 35.87
N ASP A 413 -12.01 -22.76 35.85
CA ASP A 413 -10.81 -23.58 36.02
C ASP A 413 -9.88 -23.37 34.80
N ASP A 414 -8.63 -22.94 35.02
CA ASP A 414 -7.65 -22.64 33.95
C ASP A 414 -7.99 -21.41 33.08
N LEU A 415 -8.27 -20.27 33.74
CA LEU A 415 -8.44 -18.98 33.07
C LEU A 415 -7.13 -18.51 32.42
N TRP A 416 -7.20 -18.00 31.20
CA TRP A 416 -6.03 -17.47 30.50
C TRP A 416 -5.45 -16.23 31.21
N PRO A 417 -4.11 -16.05 31.24
CA PRO A 417 -3.52 -14.83 31.76
C PRO A 417 -3.77 -13.66 30.81
N ALA A 418 -3.87 -12.44 31.34
CA ALA A 418 -3.92 -11.21 30.54
C ALA A 418 -2.83 -10.23 30.97
N LEU A 419 -2.45 -9.38 30.03
CA LEU A 419 -1.48 -8.31 30.23
C LEU A 419 -2.24 -7.03 30.60
N ILE A 420 -2.39 -6.77 31.89
CA ILE A 420 -3.28 -5.71 32.41
C ILE A 420 -2.66 -4.99 33.61
N ASP A 421 -3.13 -3.77 33.86
CA ASP A 421 -2.80 -3.04 35.08
C ASP A 421 -3.66 -3.55 36.25
N HIS A 422 -3.01 -4.12 37.26
CA HIS A 422 -3.66 -4.67 38.46
C HIS A 422 -4.56 -3.65 39.15
N ALA A 423 -4.05 -2.44 39.43
CA ALA A 423 -4.78 -1.43 40.19
C ALA A 423 -6.01 -0.91 39.42
N GLN A 424 -5.94 -0.87 38.09
CA GLN A 424 -7.09 -0.48 37.26
C GLN A 424 -8.16 -1.56 37.23
N LEU A 425 -7.79 -2.84 37.21
CA LEU A 425 -8.76 -3.92 37.31
C LEU A 425 -9.44 -3.93 38.69
N GLU A 426 -8.68 -3.76 39.77
CA GLU A 426 -9.24 -3.65 41.12
C GLU A 426 -10.25 -2.51 41.24
N SER A 427 -9.83 -1.31 40.81
CA SER A 427 -10.69 -0.13 40.76
C SER A 427 -11.96 -0.38 39.92
N SER A 428 -11.81 -1.07 38.78
CA SER A 428 -12.93 -1.39 37.90
C SER A 428 -13.95 -2.33 38.56
N LEU A 429 -13.48 -3.41 39.19
CA LEU A 429 -14.33 -4.35 39.92
C LEU A 429 -15.06 -3.66 41.09
N LEU A 430 -14.36 -2.83 41.85
CA LEU A 430 -14.95 -2.04 42.93
C LEU A 430 -16.02 -1.07 42.43
N ASN A 431 -15.76 -0.37 41.33
CA ASN A 431 -16.73 0.57 40.75
C ASN A 431 -17.99 -0.15 40.28
N LEU A 432 -17.85 -1.33 39.66
CA LEU A 432 -19.00 -2.16 39.24
C LEU A 432 -19.79 -2.66 40.45
N CYS A 433 -19.12 -3.17 41.48
CA CYS A 433 -19.78 -3.69 42.69
C CYS A 433 -20.48 -2.58 43.50
N LEU A 434 -19.89 -1.38 43.58
CA LEU A 434 -20.53 -0.22 44.21
C LEU A 434 -21.76 0.26 43.43
N ASN A 435 -21.69 0.26 42.10
CA ASN A 435 -22.84 0.58 41.25
C ASN A 435 -23.96 -0.45 41.42
N ALA A 436 -23.61 -1.73 41.48
CA ALA A 436 -24.53 -2.82 41.76
C ALA A 436 -25.22 -2.68 43.13
N ARG A 437 -24.47 -2.37 44.20
CA ARG A 437 -25.04 -2.08 45.53
C ARG A 437 -26.04 -0.94 45.48
N ASP A 438 -25.65 0.17 44.86
CA ASP A 438 -26.52 1.36 44.82
C ASP A 438 -27.80 1.10 44.00
N ALA A 439 -27.79 0.12 43.09
CA ALA A 439 -28.96 -0.38 42.38
C ALA A 439 -29.81 -1.37 43.20
N MET A 440 -29.35 -1.80 44.38
CA MET A 440 -29.99 -2.77 45.29
C MET A 440 -30.15 -2.21 46.72
N PRO A 441 -30.93 -1.13 46.93
CA PRO A 441 -31.07 -0.49 48.24
C PRO A 441 -31.79 -1.34 49.31
N SER A 442 -32.36 -2.49 48.93
CA SER A 442 -33.03 -3.44 49.83
C SER A 442 -32.24 -4.75 50.01
N GLY A 443 -30.96 -4.75 49.61
CA GLY A 443 -30.14 -5.94 49.52
C GLY A 443 -30.36 -6.72 48.22
N GLY A 444 -29.53 -7.73 47.98
CA GLY A 444 -29.57 -8.52 46.75
C GLY A 444 -28.33 -9.38 46.58
N ARG A 445 -28.02 -9.75 45.34
CA ARG A 445 -26.86 -10.59 45.01
C ARG A 445 -25.99 -9.95 43.93
N ILE A 446 -24.68 -10.02 44.11
CA ILE A 446 -23.67 -9.73 43.09
C ILE A 446 -22.95 -11.03 42.75
N VAL A 447 -22.90 -11.37 41.46
CA VAL A 447 -22.13 -12.51 40.96
C VAL A 447 -20.98 -11.99 40.10
N ILE A 448 -19.75 -12.42 40.43
CA ILE A 448 -18.56 -12.15 39.63
C ILE A 448 -18.14 -13.45 38.97
N GLU A 449 -18.19 -13.51 37.64
CA GLU A 449 -17.86 -14.70 36.87
C GLU A 449 -16.66 -14.45 35.97
N THR A 450 -15.74 -15.41 35.90
CA THR A 450 -14.68 -15.41 34.89
C THR A 450 -14.89 -16.55 33.90
N ALA A 451 -14.55 -16.34 32.63
CA ALA A 451 -14.60 -17.38 31.61
C ALA A 451 -13.67 -17.06 30.43
N ASN A 452 -13.13 -18.07 29.77
CA ASN A 452 -12.46 -17.92 28.49
C ASN A 452 -13.51 -17.82 27.36
N ALA A 453 -13.33 -16.89 26.44
CA ALA A 453 -14.24 -16.65 25.32
C ALA A 453 -13.45 -16.48 24.01
N SER A 454 -13.77 -17.29 23.01
CA SER A 454 -13.33 -17.07 21.64
C SER A 454 -14.38 -16.23 20.92
N ILE A 455 -13.99 -15.04 20.49
CA ILE A 455 -14.90 -14.07 19.87
C ILE A 455 -14.67 -14.11 18.36
N GLU A 456 -15.71 -14.47 17.62
CA GLU A 456 -15.72 -14.45 16.16
C GLU A 456 -15.83 -13.00 15.65
N GLU A 457 -15.28 -12.74 14.47
CA GLU A 457 -15.22 -11.42 13.86
C GLU A 457 -16.64 -10.84 13.66
N CYS A 458 -16.95 -9.76 14.36
CA CYS A 458 -18.26 -9.10 14.27
C CYS A 458 -18.16 -7.86 13.36
N THR A 459 -19.00 -7.81 12.32
CA THR A 459 -19.01 -6.76 11.27
C THR A 459 -19.62 -5.42 11.68
N ASP A 460 -19.71 -5.10 12.98
CA ASP A 460 -20.31 -3.85 13.47
C ASP A 460 -19.24 -2.75 13.72
N PRO A 461 -19.23 -1.63 12.98
CA PRO A 461 -18.23 -0.57 13.08
C PRO A 461 -18.15 0.13 14.45
N ASP A 462 -19.24 0.16 15.22
CA ASP A 462 -19.28 0.81 16.55
C ASP A 462 -18.98 -0.16 17.70
N HIS A 463 -19.00 -1.48 17.43
CA HIS A 463 -18.91 -2.54 18.44
C HIS A 463 -17.89 -3.64 18.09
N GLY A 464 -16.97 -3.39 17.17
CA GLY A 464 -15.97 -4.35 16.70
C GLY A 464 -15.05 -4.82 17.83
N ILE A 465 -15.33 -6.00 18.37
CA ILE A 465 -14.38 -6.76 19.17
C ILE A 465 -13.38 -7.36 18.18
N PRO A 466 -12.07 -7.13 18.32
CA PRO A 466 -11.08 -7.84 17.52
C PRO A 466 -11.30 -9.35 17.64
N ALA A 467 -11.40 -10.06 16.52
CA ALA A 467 -11.56 -11.51 16.54
C ALA A 467 -10.38 -12.14 17.29
N GLY A 468 -10.64 -13.07 18.22
CA GLY A 468 -9.57 -13.73 18.95
C GLY A 468 -9.94 -14.33 20.30
N GLU A 469 -8.93 -14.89 20.95
CA GLU A 469 -9.00 -15.47 22.29
C GLU A 469 -8.97 -14.37 23.36
N HIS A 470 -10.08 -14.24 24.07
CA HIS A 470 -10.24 -13.29 25.16
C HIS A 470 -10.57 -14.02 26.45
N LEU A 471 -10.14 -13.47 27.58
CA LEU A 471 -10.79 -13.78 28.85
C LEU A 471 -11.92 -12.78 29.08
N SER A 472 -12.97 -13.23 29.77
CA SER A 472 -14.13 -12.42 30.12
C SER A 472 -14.31 -12.37 31.63
N ILE A 473 -14.65 -11.18 32.13
CA ILE A 473 -15.02 -10.92 33.51
C ILE A 473 -16.42 -10.32 33.49
N ARG A 474 -17.39 -11.04 34.06
CA ARG A 474 -18.79 -10.63 34.14
C ARG A 474 -19.14 -10.28 35.58
N VAL A 475 -19.71 -9.09 35.78
CA VAL A 475 -20.28 -8.67 37.07
C VAL A 475 -21.78 -8.50 36.88
N THR A 476 -22.57 -9.30 37.59
CA THR A 476 -24.04 -9.32 37.48
C THR A 476 -24.68 -8.99 38.82
N ASP A 477 -25.61 -8.04 38.81
CA ASP A 477 -26.44 -7.69 39.96
C ASP A 477 -27.90 -8.05 39.75
N THR A 478 -28.64 -8.19 40.85
CA THR A 478 -30.10 -8.39 40.86
C THR A 478 -30.86 -7.11 41.19
N GLY A 479 -30.31 -5.95 40.81
CA GLY A 479 -30.85 -4.64 41.14
C GLY A 479 -31.98 -4.19 40.23
N MET A 480 -32.26 -2.88 40.28
CA MET A 480 -33.37 -2.28 39.53
C MET A 480 -33.15 -2.24 38.00
N GLY A 481 -31.95 -2.54 37.51
CA GLY A 481 -31.63 -2.47 36.08
C GLY A 481 -31.72 -1.05 35.48
N MET A 482 -31.59 -0.97 34.16
CA MET A 482 -31.58 0.28 33.39
C MET A 482 -32.46 0.16 32.14
N SER A 483 -33.10 1.28 31.75
CA SER A 483 -33.79 1.39 30.46
C SER A 483 -32.79 1.32 29.29
N PRO A 484 -33.22 0.95 28.07
CA PRO A 484 -32.35 0.98 26.89
C PRO A 484 -31.71 2.35 26.64
N ASP A 485 -32.45 3.44 26.86
CA ASP A 485 -31.95 4.81 26.73
C ASP A 485 -30.85 5.14 27.76
N THR A 486 -30.95 4.57 28.96
CA THR A 486 -29.96 4.73 30.03
C THR A 486 -28.71 3.92 29.71
N VAL A 487 -28.85 2.69 29.21
CA VAL A 487 -27.72 1.84 28.80
C VAL A 487 -26.91 2.50 27.70
N ALA A 488 -27.57 3.11 26.71
CA ALA A 488 -26.90 3.80 25.61
C ALA A 488 -26.00 4.96 26.07
N LYS A 489 -26.36 5.62 27.19
CA LYS A 489 -25.63 6.75 27.77
C LYS A 489 -24.77 6.37 28.97
N ALA A 490 -24.83 5.13 29.43
CA ALA A 490 -24.22 4.72 30.70
C ALA A 490 -22.69 4.90 30.73
N PHE A 491 -22.04 4.85 29.57
CA PHE A 491 -20.60 5.06 29.42
C PHE A 491 -20.20 6.51 29.16
N GLU A 492 -21.16 7.41 28.93
CA GLU A 492 -20.87 8.85 28.75
C GLU A 492 -20.31 9.42 30.06
N PRO A 493 -19.20 10.17 30.02
CA PRO A 493 -18.67 10.82 31.21
C PRO A 493 -19.71 11.73 31.86
N PHE A 494 -19.82 11.66 33.19
CA PHE A 494 -20.74 12.45 34.03
C PHE A 494 -22.23 12.08 33.92
N PHE A 495 -22.59 11.09 33.10
CA PHE A 495 -23.96 10.60 33.06
C PHE A 495 -24.28 9.79 34.34
N THR A 496 -25.32 10.19 35.06
CA THR A 496 -25.77 9.51 36.29
C THR A 496 -27.28 9.60 36.43
N THR A 497 -27.91 8.49 36.83
CA THR A 497 -29.33 8.43 37.20
C THR A 497 -29.56 8.71 38.69
N LYS A 498 -28.49 8.87 39.47
CA LYS A 498 -28.54 9.15 40.91
C LYS A 498 -28.78 10.65 41.19
N PRO A 499 -29.45 10.99 42.32
CA PRO A 499 -29.66 12.39 42.71
C PRO A 499 -28.33 13.14 42.91
N ILE A 500 -28.40 14.47 42.77
CA ILE A 500 -27.23 15.38 42.82
C ILE A 500 -26.42 15.14 44.10
N GLY A 501 -25.15 14.80 43.95
CA GLY A 501 -24.21 14.50 45.05
C GLY A 501 -24.08 13.02 45.44
N ALA A 502 -24.93 12.13 44.92
CA ALA A 502 -24.89 10.69 45.21
C ALA A 502 -24.18 9.86 44.12
N GLY A 503 -23.92 10.43 42.94
CA GLY A 503 -23.22 9.77 41.83
C GLY A 503 -22.40 10.76 41.01
N THR A 504 -21.16 10.40 40.69
CA THR A 504 -20.26 11.23 39.89
C THR A 504 -20.45 11.05 38.37
N GLY A 505 -21.13 9.98 37.96
CA GLY A 505 -21.25 9.59 36.55
C GLY A 505 -19.92 9.22 35.87
N LEU A 506 -18.84 9.03 36.65
CA LEU A 506 -17.51 8.72 36.13
C LEU A 506 -17.12 7.25 36.28
N GLY A 507 -17.84 6.49 37.11
CA GLY A 507 -17.48 5.09 37.42
C GLY A 507 -17.41 4.22 36.18
N LEU A 508 -18.50 4.15 35.42
CA LEU A 508 -18.59 3.28 34.24
C LEU A 508 -17.72 3.77 33.07
N SER A 509 -17.55 5.09 32.92
CA SER A 509 -16.63 5.66 31.92
C SER A 509 -15.16 5.36 32.23
N MET A 510 -14.77 5.27 33.50
CA MET A 510 -13.42 4.84 33.90
C MET A 510 -13.18 3.36 33.57
N VAL A 511 -14.15 2.49 33.86
CA VAL A 511 -14.07 1.08 33.48
C VAL A 511 -13.95 0.92 31.96
N TYR A 512 -14.76 1.67 31.20
CA TYR A 512 -14.67 1.69 29.74
C TYR A 512 -13.27 2.09 29.26
N GLY A 513 -12.70 3.16 29.83
CA GLY A 513 -11.35 3.63 29.52
C GLY A 513 -10.28 2.58 29.79
N PHE A 514 -10.31 1.94 30.97
CA PHE A 514 -9.39 0.86 31.34
C PHE A 514 -9.43 -0.30 30.34
N VAL A 515 -10.64 -0.79 30.03
CA VAL A 515 -10.83 -1.94 29.15
C VAL A 515 -10.32 -1.62 27.74
N ARG A 516 -10.62 -0.43 27.20
CA ARG A 516 -10.14 0.00 25.88
C ARG A 516 -8.62 0.16 25.83
N GLN A 517 -8.01 0.77 26.85
CA GLN A 517 -6.56 0.95 26.91
C GLN A 517 -5.81 -0.37 27.06
N SER A 518 -6.46 -1.39 27.65
CA SER A 518 -5.93 -2.76 27.75
C SER A 518 -6.18 -3.59 26.48
N GLY A 519 -6.62 -2.96 25.38
CA GLY A 519 -6.91 -3.65 24.11
C GLY A 519 -8.17 -4.50 24.13
N GLY A 520 -9.05 -4.31 25.12
CA GLY A 520 -10.27 -5.07 25.33
C GLY A 520 -11.55 -4.35 24.91
N GLN A 521 -12.69 -4.96 25.23
CA GLN A 521 -14.02 -4.38 25.02
C GLN A 521 -14.95 -4.64 26.20
N ILE A 522 -15.86 -3.70 26.45
CA ILE A 522 -16.86 -3.80 27.50
C ILE A 522 -18.26 -3.83 26.91
N ARG A 523 -19.15 -4.61 27.52
CA ARG A 523 -20.56 -4.75 27.15
C ARG A 523 -21.45 -4.64 28.39
N VAL A 524 -22.62 -4.05 28.24
CA VAL A 524 -23.63 -3.95 29.31
C VAL A 524 -24.92 -4.57 28.80
N GLU A 525 -25.49 -5.46 29.60
CA GLU A 525 -26.80 -6.08 29.40
C GLU A 525 -27.63 -5.74 30.63
N SER A 526 -28.69 -4.95 30.48
CA SER A 526 -29.52 -4.52 31.61
C SER A 526 -30.99 -4.56 31.23
N VAL A 527 -31.82 -4.99 32.18
CA VAL A 527 -33.28 -5.05 32.03
C VAL A 527 -33.90 -4.46 33.29
N GLU A 528 -34.80 -3.48 33.13
CA GLU A 528 -35.50 -2.88 34.26
C GLU A 528 -36.20 -3.92 35.14
N GLY A 529 -36.00 -3.80 36.45
CA GLY A 529 -36.50 -4.69 37.49
C GLY A 529 -35.81 -6.05 37.59
N HIS A 530 -34.83 -6.36 36.72
CA HIS A 530 -34.16 -7.68 36.68
C HIS A 530 -32.65 -7.60 36.94
N GLY A 531 -32.06 -6.40 36.88
CA GLY A 531 -30.66 -6.15 37.21
C GLY A 531 -29.79 -5.81 36.01
N THR A 532 -28.48 -5.68 36.26
CA THR A 532 -27.49 -5.35 35.24
C THR A 532 -26.36 -6.37 35.22
N SER A 533 -25.89 -6.71 34.03
CA SER A 533 -24.71 -7.51 33.78
C SER A 533 -23.72 -6.72 32.94
N VAL A 534 -22.52 -6.50 33.47
CA VAL A 534 -21.42 -5.84 32.77
C VAL A 534 -20.33 -6.86 32.47
N VAL A 535 -19.91 -6.96 31.21
CA VAL A 535 -18.91 -7.94 30.74
C VAL A 535 -17.71 -7.21 30.18
N MET A 536 -16.52 -7.47 30.74
CA MET A 536 -15.24 -6.99 30.25
C MET A 536 -14.52 -8.13 29.52
N HIS A 537 -14.19 -7.94 28.25
CA HIS A 537 -13.40 -8.84 27.43
C HIS A 537 -11.98 -8.29 27.32
N LEU A 538 -10.98 -9.08 27.69
CA LEU A 538 -9.56 -8.71 27.69
C LEU A 538 -8.77 -9.73 26.86
N PRO A 539 -7.85 -9.29 26.00
CA PRO A 539 -7.10 -10.21 25.13
C PRO A 539 -6.23 -11.15 25.96
N ARG A 540 -6.18 -12.42 25.55
CA ARG A 540 -5.28 -13.42 26.14
C ARG A 540 -3.83 -12.98 25.95
N HIS A 541 -3.03 -13.13 27.02
CA HIS A 541 -1.58 -13.04 26.92
C HIS A 541 -0.97 -14.44 26.74
N ILE A 542 -0.10 -14.59 25.76
CA ILE A 542 0.69 -15.81 25.52
C ILE A 542 2.12 -15.49 25.92
N ALA A 543 2.56 -15.94 27.10
CA ALA A 543 3.93 -15.80 27.54
C ALA A 543 4.76 -17.03 27.12
N GLU A 544 5.95 -16.83 26.55
CA GLU A 544 7.00 -17.85 26.51
C GLU A 544 7.55 -18.03 27.94
N ASN A 545 7.33 -19.22 28.52
CA ASN A 545 7.94 -19.74 29.75
C ASN A 545 8.50 -18.71 30.76
N ALA A 546 7.70 -18.36 31.76
CA ALA A 546 8.21 -17.88 33.05
C ALA A 546 7.76 -18.86 34.16
N PRO A 547 8.65 -19.34 35.04
CA PRO A 547 8.28 -20.24 36.12
C PRO A 547 7.41 -19.52 37.16
N ARG A 548 6.36 -20.22 37.61
CA ARG A 548 5.53 -19.84 38.75
C ARG A 548 6.38 -19.80 40.03
N ALA A 549 6.69 -18.61 40.52
CA ALA A 549 7.17 -18.44 41.89
C ALA A 549 5.98 -18.69 42.83
N ALA A 550 6.09 -19.72 43.68
CA ALA A 550 5.14 -19.98 44.74
C ALA A 550 5.36 -18.96 45.87
N GLU A 551 4.28 -18.34 46.33
CA GLU A 551 4.30 -17.50 47.53
C GLU A 551 4.50 -18.37 48.79
N PRO A 552 5.28 -17.91 49.78
CA PRO A 552 5.38 -18.58 51.08
C PRO A 552 4.16 -18.26 51.94
N GLU A 553 3.52 -19.30 52.48
CA GLU A 553 2.47 -19.20 53.51
C GLU A 553 3.06 -18.59 54.80
N ILE A 554 2.44 -17.51 55.30
CA ILE A 554 2.79 -16.89 56.59
C ILE A 554 1.97 -17.57 57.69
N THR A 555 2.63 -18.37 58.51
CA THR A 555 2.08 -18.91 59.77
C THR A 555 1.99 -17.80 60.82
N GLU A 556 0.79 -17.56 61.36
CA GLU A 556 0.55 -16.70 62.51
C GLU A 556 0.97 -17.39 63.81
N GLU A 557 2.11 -16.98 64.40
CA GLU A 557 2.32 -17.03 65.85
C GLU A 557 2.88 -15.69 66.33
N PRO A 558 2.42 -15.15 67.49
CA PRO A 558 2.89 -13.89 68.01
C PRO A 558 4.30 -14.04 68.58
N ALA A 559 5.32 -13.71 67.79
CA ALA A 559 6.69 -13.64 68.26
C ALA A 559 6.85 -12.48 69.26
N GLN A 560 7.36 -12.79 70.45
CA GLN A 560 7.80 -11.79 71.42
C GLN A 560 8.94 -10.96 70.80
N HIS A 561 8.68 -9.70 70.44
CA HIS A 561 9.66 -8.82 69.79
C HIS A 561 10.82 -8.43 70.71
N THR A 562 12.03 -8.48 70.17
CA THR A 562 13.31 -8.36 70.88
C THR A 562 14.10 -7.13 70.40
N GLY A 563 13.63 -5.93 70.72
CA GLY A 563 14.44 -4.71 70.67
C GLY A 563 15.00 -4.32 69.29
N GLU A 564 14.35 -4.71 68.20
CA GLU A 564 14.68 -4.27 66.84
C GLU A 564 14.44 -2.75 66.66
N THR A 565 15.24 -2.10 65.81
CA THR A 565 15.22 -0.64 65.62
C THR A 565 14.80 -0.25 64.20
N VAL A 566 13.79 0.63 64.10
CA VAL A 566 13.27 1.17 62.83
C VAL A 566 13.66 2.63 62.69
N LEU A 567 14.22 3.01 61.54
CA LEU A 567 14.48 4.41 61.18
C LEU A 567 13.34 4.95 60.32
N ILE A 568 12.73 6.06 60.74
CA ILE A 568 11.67 6.76 60.03
C ILE A 568 12.21 8.08 59.48
N VAL A 569 12.05 8.29 58.18
CA VAL A 569 12.45 9.51 57.47
C VAL A 569 11.25 10.08 56.72
N ASP A 570 10.68 11.16 57.22
CA ASP A 570 9.53 11.85 56.61
C ASP A 570 9.66 13.34 56.93
N ASP A 571 9.37 14.23 55.98
CA ASP A 571 9.48 15.67 56.20
C ASP A 571 8.29 16.25 56.97
N GLU A 572 7.16 15.56 56.98
CA GLU A 572 5.94 15.99 57.65
C GLU A 572 5.94 15.54 59.12
N PRO A 573 6.05 16.46 60.12
CA PRO A 573 6.17 16.07 61.52
C PRO A 573 4.97 15.28 62.07
N SER A 574 3.76 15.57 61.57
CA SER A 574 2.51 14.88 61.93
C SER A 574 2.52 13.41 61.51
N VAL A 575 2.95 13.13 60.28
CA VAL A 575 3.03 11.76 59.75
C VAL A 575 4.14 11.00 60.47
N ARG A 576 5.30 11.62 60.65
CA ARG A 576 6.44 11.01 61.35
C ARG A 576 6.09 10.61 62.78
N MET A 577 5.42 11.49 63.53
CA MET A 577 4.94 11.21 64.89
C MET A 577 3.97 10.03 64.92
N LEU A 578 3.02 9.98 63.98
CA LEU A 578 2.01 8.92 63.90
C LEU A 578 2.62 7.55 63.54
N VAL A 579 3.57 7.52 62.59
CA VAL A 579 4.32 6.30 62.27
C VAL A 579 5.14 5.87 63.48
N ALA A 580 5.85 6.79 64.15
CA ALA A 580 6.65 6.48 65.34
C ALA A 580 5.81 5.89 66.48
N GLU A 581 4.59 6.40 66.71
CA GLU A 581 3.67 5.90 67.73
C GLU A 581 3.21 4.46 67.43
N VAL A 582 2.91 4.15 66.16
CA VAL A 582 2.55 2.78 65.74
C VAL A 582 3.73 1.82 65.92
N ILE A 583 4.93 2.21 65.49
CA ILE A 583 6.15 1.39 65.61
C ILE A 583 6.49 1.11 67.07
N THR A 584 6.42 2.13 67.93
CA THR A 584 6.65 1.99 69.38
C THR A 584 5.59 1.12 70.03
N GLY A 585 4.32 1.25 69.61
CA GLY A 585 3.21 0.42 70.06
C GLY A 585 3.35 -1.06 69.70
N LEU A 586 4.07 -1.39 68.62
CA LEU A 586 4.43 -2.75 68.22
C LEU A 586 5.64 -3.31 69.01
N GLY A 587 6.30 -2.50 69.85
CA GLY A 587 7.43 -2.91 70.68
C GLY A 587 8.81 -2.69 70.07
N TYR A 588 8.90 -2.01 68.93
CA TYR A 588 10.18 -1.68 68.27
C TYR A 588 10.75 -0.34 68.76
N ASN A 589 12.08 -0.20 68.71
CA ASN A 589 12.75 1.07 68.94
C ASN A 589 12.64 1.95 67.70
N CYS A 590 12.37 3.25 67.87
CA CYS A 590 12.18 4.18 66.77
C CYS A 590 13.28 5.26 66.75
N LEU A 591 13.92 5.44 65.59
CA LEU A 591 14.77 6.59 65.28
C LEU A 591 14.07 7.45 64.24
N GLU A 592 14.15 8.77 64.39
CA GLU A 592 13.45 9.71 63.51
C GLU A 592 14.42 10.68 62.82
N ALA A 593 14.17 10.96 61.54
CA ALA A 593 14.82 12.02 60.78
C ALA A 593 13.80 12.81 59.96
N GLY A 594 14.02 14.13 59.85
CA GLY A 594 13.13 15.04 59.10
C GLY A 594 13.50 15.23 57.63
N ASP A 595 14.67 14.75 57.20
CA ASP A 595 15.18 14.92 55.84
C ASP A 595 16.14 13.79 55.45
N ALA A 596 16.41 13.67 54.15
CA ALA A 596 17.23 12.62 53.57
C ALA A 596 18.69 12.66 54.08
N GLN A 597 19.22 13.85 54.39
CA GLN A 597 20.60 14.01 54.81
C GLN A 597 20.81 13.53 56.26
N SER A 598 19.89 13.89 57.15
CA SER A 598 19.85 13.44 58.54
C SER A 598 19.60 11.94 58.61
N GLY A 599 18.70 11.42 57.76
CA GLY A 599 18.45 9.98 57.62
C GLY A 599 19.71 9.22 57.18
N LEU A 600 20.42 9.73 56.16
CA LEU A 600 21.66 9.12 55.67
C LEU A 600 22.77 9.11 56.75
N GLN A 601 22.90 10.17 57.56
CA GLN A 601 23.88 10.20 58.65
C GLN A 601 23.62 9.11 59.69
N ILE A 602 22.34 8.86 60.04
CA ILE A 602 21.96 7.77 60.93
C ILE A 602 22.22 6.41 60.26
N LEU A 603 21.95 6.30 58.95
CA LEU A 603 22.23 5.12 58.14
C LEU A 603 23.73 4.79 58.01
N GLN A 604 24.61 5.78 58.14
CA GLN A 604 26.06 5.62 58.10
C GLN A 604 26.70 5.41 59.48
N SER A 605 25.94 5.53 60.57
CA SER A 605 26.44 5.32 61.94
C SER A 605 26.62 3.84 62.31
N ASP A 606 27.20 3.56 63.47
CA ASP A 606 27.29 2.19 64.03
C ASP A 606 25.99 1.72 64.72
N THR A 607 24.93 2.51 64.66
CA THR A 607 23.64 2.16 65.28
C THR A 607 22.99 1.01 64.52
N ARG A 608 22.51 -0.01 65.25
CA ARG A 608 21.72 -1.11 64.66
C ARG A 608 20.41 -0.54 64.11
N ILE A 609 20.12 -0.82 62.83
CA ILE A 609 18.86 -0.49 62.15
C ILE A 609 18.40 -1.73 61.39
N ASP A 610 17.19 -2.16 61.66
CA ASP A 610 16.59 -3.39 61.13
C ASP A 610 15.57 -3.12 60.02
N LEU A 611 15.03 -1.89 59.93
CA LEU A 611 14.12 -1.44 58.87
C LEU A 611 14.27 0.07 58.61
N LEU A 612 14.28 0.47 57.34
CA LEU A 612 14.14 1.86 56.92
C LEU A 612 12.72 2.12 56.43
N ILE A 613 12.06 3.15 56.98
CA ILE A 613 10.82 3.71 56.47
C ILE A 613 11.12 5.11 55.95
N SER A 614 10.87 5.39 54.67
CA SER A 614 11.21 6.70 54.07
C SER A 614 10.11 7.22 53.15
N ASP A 615 9.81 8.52 53.21
CA ASP A 615 9.14 9.20 52.09
C ASP A 615 10.10 9.25 50.89
N ILE A 616 9.58 9.06 49.68
CA ILE A 616 10.34 9.25 48.44
C ILE A 616 10.57 10.74 48.21
N GLY A 617 9.62 11.57 48.62
CA GLY A 617 9.50 12.96 48.26
C GLY A 617 10.27 13.97 49.09
N LEU A 618 11.30 13.56 49.83
CA LEU A 618 12.00 14.39 50.80
C LEU A 618 12.61 15.67 50.16
N PRO A 619 12.52 16.83 50.84
CA PRO A 619 13.18 18.06 50.43
C PRO A 619 14.70 17.99 50.69
N GLY A 620 15.49 18.83 50.01
CA GLY A 620 16.93 18.96 50.27
C GLY A 620 17.87 18.45 49.17
N GLY A 621 17.36 18.23 47.95
CA GLY A 621 18.18 17.89 46.77
C GLY A 621 18.55 16.41 46.63
N MET A 622 18.45 15.63 47.72
CA MET A 622 18.49 14.17 47.72
C MET A 622 17.10 13.63 48.03
N ASN A 623 16.59 12.73 47.18
CA ASN A 623 15.31 12.09 47.40
C ASN A 623 15.46 10.85 48.31
N GLY A 624 14.35 10.36 48.89
CA GLY A 624 14.42 9.23 49.82
C GLY A 624 14.90 7.92 49.20
N ARG A 625 14.74 7.76 47.88
CA ARG A 625 15.26 6.61 47.14
C ARG A 625 16.78 6.66 47.01
N GLU A 626 17.33 7.81 46.63
CA GLU A 626 18.77 8.07 46.55
C GLU A 626 19.44 7.85 47.92
N MET A 627 18.79 8.28 49.00
CA MET A 627 19.24 8.00 50.37
C MET A 627 19.29 6.49 50.66
N ALA A 628 18.22 5.75 50.33
CA ALA A 628 18.18 4.30 50.56
C ALA A 628 19.18 3.54 49.70
N ASP A 629 19.40 3.96 48.44
CA ASP A 629 20.39 3.37 47.56
C ASP A 629 21.82 3.62 48.07
N ALA A 630 22.12 4.84 48.53
CA ALA A 630 23.40 5.20 49.15
C ALA A 630 23.63 4.46 50.48
N ALA A 631 22.57 4.24 51.27
CA ALA A 631 22.65 3.41 52.48
C ALA A 631 22.87 1.93 52.15
N GLY A 632 22.42 1.48 50.98
CA GLY A 632 22.64 0.14 50.46
C GLY A 632 24.11 -0.24 50.29
N ASP A 633 25.00 0.74 50.07
CA ASP A 633 26.46 0.52 50.00
C ASP A 633 27.06 0.24 51.39
N CYS A 634 26.49 0.82 52.45
CA CYS A 634 26.95 0.64 53.83
C CYS A 634 26.25 -0.50 54.55
N ARG A 635 24.99 -0.81 54.20
CA ARG A 635 24.15 -1.82 54.82
C ARG A 635 23.45 -2.68 53.76
N PRO A 636 24.19 -3.59 53.11
CA PRO A 636 23.61 -4.50 52.12
C PRO A 636 22.57 -5.40 52.80
N GLY A 637 21.35 -5.40 52.26
CA GLY A 637 20.24 -6.22 52.75
C GLY A 637 19.29 -5.55 53.74
N LEU A 638 19.45 -4.26 54.05
CA LEU A 638 18.49 -3.51 54.88
C LEU A 638 17.10 -3.44 54.20
N PRO A 639 16.04 -4.01 54.80
CA PRO A 639 14.69 -3.86 54.29
C PRO A 639 14.27 -2.40 54.26
N THR A 640 13.59 -1.98 53.20
CA THR A 640 13.14 -0.59 53.03
C THR A 640 11.66 -0.54 52.66
N LEU A 641 10.90 0.25 53.41
CA LEU A 641 9.50 0.58 53.13
C LEU A 641 9.41 2.03 52.68
N PHE A 642 9.05 2.25 51.42
CA PHE A 642 8.78 3.60 50.92
C PHE A 642 7.34 4.00 51.18
N ILE A 643 7.14 5.15 51.82
CA ILE A 643 5.81 5.76 52.00
C ILE A 643 5.67 6.92 51.02
N THR A 644 4.95 6.73 49.91
CA THR A 644 4.89 7.71 48.81
C THR A 644 3.50 8.32 48.67
N GLY A 645 3.45 9.61 48.36
CA GLY A 645 2.24 10.21 47.79
C GLY A 645 2.04 9.78 46.33
N TYR A 646 0.78 9.66 45.88
CA TYR A 646 0.37 9.17 44.54
C TYR A 646 1.09 9.79 43.33
N ALA A 647 1.76 10.94 43.47
CA ALA A 647 2.42 11.64 42.37
C ALA A 647 3.83 11.13 42.02
N LYS A 648 4.47 10.33 42.89
CA LYS A 648 5.92 9.99 42.80
C LYS A 648 6.22 8.51 42.54
N THR A 649 5.21 7.68 42.28
CA THR A 649 5.38 6.23 42.06
C THR A 649 6.11 5.89 40.75
N SER A 650 6.09 6.78 39.75
CA SER A 650 6.76 6.57 38.45
C SER A 650 8.29 6.49 38.53
N VAL A 651 8.90 6.97 39.62
CA VAL A 651 10.35 6.88 39.84
C VAL A 651 10.78 5.44 40.21
N LEU A 652 9.83 4.58 40.58
CA LEU A 652 10.08 3.19 40.99
C LEU A 652 10.00 2.19 39.83
N ASP A 653 9.40 2.57 38.69
CA ASP A 653 9.12 1.64 37.57
C ASP A 653 10.28 1.52 36.56
N ASP A 654 11.19 2.50 36.47
CA ASP A 654 12.30 2.48 35.50
C ASP A 654 13.52 1.63 35.94
N CYS A 655 13.59 1.20 37.21
CA CYS A 655 14.75 0.48 37.75
C CYS A 655 14.32 -0.67 38.67
N HIS A 656 14.85 -1.87 38.45
CA HIS A 656 14.56 -3.07 39.26
C HIS A 656 14.64 -2.78 40.77
N LEU A 657 13.49 -2.84 41.46
CA LEU A 657 13.44 -2.71 42.91
C LEU A 657 14.25 -3.84 43.56
N ARG A 658 15.01 -3.53 44.61
CA ARG A 658 15.80 -4.54 45.33
C ARG A 658 14.85 -5.56 45.98
N PRO A 659 15.25 -6.83 46.15
CA PRO A 659 14.38 -7.90 46.67
C PRO A 659 13.71 -7.61 48.03
N CYS A 660 14.29 -6.72 48.85
CA CYS A 660 13.80 -6.37 50.19
C CYS A 660 13.10 -4.99 50.26
N THR A 661 12.53 -4.49 49.16
CA THR A 661 11.85 -3.16 49.11
C THR A 661 10.34 -3.30 48.95
N GLN A 662 9.56 -2.63 49.80
CA GLN A 662 8.11 -2.49 49.67
C GLN A 662 7.67 -1.03 49.60
N VAL A 663 6.45 -0.80 49.15
CA VAL A 663 5.89 0.55 48.95
C VAL A 663 4.50 0.63 49.56
N LEU A 664 4.21 1.72 50.24
CA LEU A 664 2.92 2.07 50.82
C LEU A 664 2.50 3.47 50.35
N THR A 665 1.26 3.62 49.88
CA THR A 665 0.76 4.87 49.30
C THR A 665 -0.01 5.71 50.31
N LYS A 666 0.28 7.02 50.39
CA LYS A 666 -0.48 8.00 51.20
C LYS A 666 -1.80 8.36 50.48
N PRO A 667 -2.98 8.36 51.14
CA PRO A 667 -3.18 8.07 52.56
C PRO A 667 -3.29 6.56 52.81
N PHE A 668 -2.68 6.09 53.91
CA PHE A 668 -2.67 4.69 54.33
C PHE A 668 -3.35 4.51 55.70
N GLY A 669 -3.84 3.31 55.98
CA GLY A 669 -4.34 2.93 57.30
C GLY A 669 -3.22 2.45 58.23
N LEU A 670 -3.41 2.62 59.55
CA LEU A 670 -2.43 2.20 60.56
C LEU A 670 -2.21 0.68 60.56
N ASP A 671 -3.27 -0.10 60.40
CA ASP A 671 -3.18 -1.58 60.37
C ASP A 671 -2.36 -2.07 59.17
N ALA A 672 -2.50 -1.40 58.01
CA ALA A 672 -1.73 -1.71 56.82
C ALA A 672 -0.23 -1.42 57.01
N LEU A 673 0.10 -0.31 57.68
CA LEU A 673 1.48 -0.01 58.06
C LEU A 673 2.04 -1.06 59.02
N ALA A 674 1.29 -1.41 60.08
CA ALA A 674 1.70 -2.39 61.08
C ALA A 674 1.97 -3.78 60.46
N GLY A 675 1.08 -4.24 59.57
CA GLY A 675 1.25 -5.51 58.85
C GLY A 675 2.49 -5.52 57.96
N ARG A 676 2.74 -4.43 57.20
CA ARG A 676 3.91 -4.31 56.32
C ARG A 676 5.23 -4.30 57.10
N VAL A 677 5.27 -3.59 58.22
CA VAL A 677 6.44 -3.53 59.11
C VAL A 677 6.72 -4.91 59.71
N THR A 678 5.69 -5.57 60.25
CA THR A 678 5.83 -6.90 60.85
C THR A 678 6.27 -7.93 59.83
N GLY A 679 5.74 -7.89 58.60
CA GLY A 679 6.17 -8.77 57.52
C GLY A 679 7.62 -8.55 57.08
N LEU A 680 8.07 -7.29 56.99
CA LEU A 680 9.46 -6.98 56.60
C LEU A 680 10.49 -7.35 57.68
N ILE A 681 10.13 -7.23 58.96
CA ILE A 681 11.01 -7.58 60.08
C ILE A 681 10.97 -9.09 60.36
N GLY A 682 9.79 -9.71 60.28
CA GLY A 682 9.53 -11.11 60.58
C GLY A 682 9.87 -12.11 59.45
N ALA A 683 10.14 -11.64 58.23
CA ALA A 683 10.72 -12.47 57.19
C ALA A 683 12.11 -12.96 57.64
N ASP A 684 12.19 -14.25 57.96
CA ASP A 684 13.30 -14.92 58.62
C ASP A 684 14.65 -14.64 57.93
N ALA A 685 15.70 -14.47 58.73
CA ALA A 685 17.04 -14.09 58.27
C ALA A 685 17.66 -15.08 57.24
N ALA A 686 17.06 -16.26 57.06
CA ALA A 686 17.47 -17.28 56.10
C ALA A 686 17.17 -16.92 54.63
N THR A 687 16.23 -16.01 54.35
CA THR A 687 15.86 -15.61 52.97
C THR A 687 16.59 -14.35 52.50
N ARG A 688 17.44 -13.74 53.36
CA ARG A 688 18.09 -12.44 53.11
C ARG A 688 19.32 -12.50 52.19
N CYS A 689 19.63 -13.68 51.63
CA CYS A 689 20.68 -13.87 50.64
C CYS A 689 20.20 -14.78 49.52
N TYR A 690 19.51 -14.22 48.51
CA TYR A 690 19.64 -14.62 47.11
C TYR A 690 19.31 -13.45 46.19
#